data_AF-A0A2H0B8N3-F1
#
_entry.id   AF-A0A2H0B8N3-F1
#
_cell.length_a   1.000
_cell.length_b   1.000
_cell.length_c   1.000
_cell.angle_alpha   90.00
_cell.angle_beta   90.00
_cell.angle_gamma   90.00
#
_symmetry.space_group_name_H-M   'P 1'
#
loop_
_entity.id
_entity.type
_entity.pdbx_description
1 polymer ?
#
loop_
_entity_poly.entity_id
_entity_poly.type
_entity_poly.pdbx_seq_one_letter_code
_entity_poly.pdbx_strand_id
1 'polypeptide(L)'
;MKHITTVEGFCNYRKLIINEKKDNKPALILCAGTGGQASGSNDIMRIIKKYIIEKNLHEKISLRITGCLGFCEMDPFIITEPGYNLYSKLKMEDVPKIIDAAIEGKIVKDLLYKDPLYKEVYNSQKEIPFFKHQTRTILGKNQTLDPIRIHDYISIGGYEALEKVIKNPNPDWIINEIKDSELRGRGGAGFFTGKKWEFARKSGSDIQKYIICNADEGDPGAYMDRSVLEGNPHSIIEGMLIAGIAIGATKGFIYVRTEYPLAIKHSLIAIRQAKELGILGENILGTGITYDIDIVKGAGAFVCGEETALIKSIEGKMGQPKQRPPFPVNKGLWGCPTCINNVETLANVPVIISKGAKKYAEIGVPGNRGTKIFSLVGKIKNTGLVEVPLGTTIRKVVYDIGGGSPGKAKIKAIQTGGPSGGCIPEKLFDIPIDYESLTKVGSIMGSGGMIVMDENTCMVDVARYFTNFLQEESCGKCSVCREGTQRMNEILTKITKGKGKIEDVELLQELGPVIKDASMCGLGQTSPNPVLATIRYFLKEYEDHILKKKCEAGVCKEIISSLCQYTCPINTEASVYIALIAHGKYKEALEIIKKDNPVASVLSRVCNHPCESKCRAGQGGEPIAIRNLKRFATDYGLKKNLMLRVKKTDKSKGIKVAIIGSGPAGLTCGFYLAQMGYAPTIFEKESVAGGMLALGIPEYRLPRKILNADINYIKSAGVDIKTNSALGKDFTIDELFTQGYKAIFIASGAYKSLNMGIPNEDIEGVIPGMKLLKEINLGKTVEIGKKV
;
A
#
# COMPACT_ATOMS: atom_id res chain seq x y z
N MET A 1 44.96 12.17 -2.10
CA MET A 1 44.91 12.46 -0.65
C MET A 1 46.24 12.07 -0.03
N LYS A 2 46.71 12.79 0.99
CA LYS A 2 47.92 12.39 1.73
C LYS A 2 47.56 11.20 2.62
N HIS A 3 48.30 10.10 2.51
CA HIS A 3 48.12 8.94 3.38
C HIS A 3 48.54 9.30 4.80
N ILE A 4 47.65 9.12 5.77
CA ILE A 4 47.90 9.48 7.16
C ILE A 4 48.30 8.22 7.93
N THR A 5 49.41 8.29 8.64
CA THR A 5 50.02 7.14 9.31
C THR A 5 49.95 7.22 10.84
N THR A 6 49.41 8.30 11.41
CA THR A 6 49.32 8.50 12.87
C THR A 6 47.94 8.97 13.30
N VAL A 7 47.52 8.56 14.51
CA VAL A 7 46.24 8.98 15.10
C VAL A 7 46.15 10.50 15.23
N GLU A 8 47.22 11.14 15.70
CA GLU A 8 47.27 12.60 15.84
C GLU A 8 47.17 13.30 14.48
N GLY A 9 47.85 12.80 13.45
CA GLY A 9 47.74 13.31 12.09
C GLY A 9 46.31 13.24 11.56
N PHE A 10 45.58 12.17 11.87
CA PHE A 10 44.18 12.01 11.48
C PHE A 10 43.26 12.98 12.23
N CYS A 11 43.46 13.12 13.54
CA CYS A 11 42.71 14.09 14.36
C CYS A 11 42.90 15.51 13.84
N ASN A 12 44.13 15.89 13.51
CA ASN A 12 44.47 17.21 12.99
C ASN A 12 43.87 17.43 11.59
N TYR A 13 43.93 16.42 10.72
CA TYR A 13 43.28 16.47 9.41
C TYR A 13 41.76 16.66 9.51
N ARG A 14 41.10 15.90 10.39
CA ARG A 14 39.66 16.07 10.64
C ARG A 14 39.33 17.48 11.16
N LYS A 15 40.07 17.96 12.16
CA LYS A 15 39.89 19.33 12.71
C LYS A 15 40.07 20.39 11.64
N LEU A 16 41.07 20.23 10.76
CA LEU A 16 41.31 21.16 9.65
C LEU A 16 40.13 21.20 8.69
N ILE A 17 39.57 20.06 8.30
CA ILE A 17 38.38 19.99 7.43
C ILE A 17 37.15 20.59 8.12
N ILE A 18 36.92 20.27 9.40
CA ILE A 18 35.76 20.77 10.15
C ILE A 18 35.82 22.30 10.30
N ASN A 19 37.03 22.84 10.48
CA ASN A 19 37.26 24.29 10.62
C ASN A 19 37.42 25.01 9.27
N GLU A 20 37.42 24.28 8.15
CA GLU A 20 37.49 24.87 6.83
C GLU A 20 36.25 25.75 6.63
N LYS A 21 36.47 27.04 6.32
CA LYS A 21 35.36 27.98 6.14
C LYS A 21 34.47 27.48 5.02
N LYS A 22 33.21 27.17 5.35
CA LYS A 22 32.20 26.89 4.34
C LYS A 22 32.02 28.14 3.48
N ASP A 23 32.03 27.92 2.18
CA ASP A 23 31.78 28.94 1.18
C ASP A 23 30.37 29.54 1.42
N ASN A 24 30.25 30.86 1.45
CA ASN A 24 28.98 31.56 1.70
C ASN A 24 28.06 31.58 0.46
N LYS A 25 28.48 30.94 -0.64
CA LYS A 25 27.67 30.83 -1.86
C LYS A 25 26.39 30.01 -1.59
N PRO A 26 25.27 30.38 -2.22
CA PRO A 26 24.09 29.51 -2.25
C PRO A 26 24.44 28.13 -2.84
N ALA A 27 23.71 27.10 -2.42
CA ALA A 27 23.89 25.73 -2.87
C ALA A 27 22.60 25.16 -3.47
N LEU A 28 22.73 24.48 -4.61
CA LEU A 28 21.71 23.63 -5.18
C LEU A 28 21.95 22.20 -4.70
N ILE A 29 20.98 21.61 -4.02
CA ILE A 29 21.01 20.23 -3.59
C ILE A 29 20.10 19.42 -4.50
N LEU A 30 20.69 18.53 -5.28
CA LEU A 30 19.98 17.65 -6.19
C LEU A 30 19.89 16.24 -5.60
N CYS A 31 18.65 15.75 -5.40
CA CYS A 31 18.38 14.36 -5.03
C CYS A 31 18.70 13.44 -6.23
N ALA A 32 19.78 12.67 -6.13
CA ALA A 32 20.30 11.83 -7.22
C ALA A 32 20.56 10.37 -6.80
N GLY A 33 19.83 9.87 -5.79
CA GLY A 33 19.72 8.43 -5.57
C GLY A 33 18.96 7.73 -6.71
N THR A 34 18.87 6.40 -6.68
CA THR A 34 18.28 5.62 -7.78
C THR A 34 16.86 6.08 -8.18
N GLY A 35 16.01 6.43 -7.20
CA GLY A 35 14.67 6.98 -7.47
C GLY A 35 14.70 8.30 -8.25
N GLY A 36 15.45 9.29 -7.77
CA GLY A 36 15.62 10.56 -8.46
C GLY A 36 16.24 10.41 -9.85
N GLN A 37 17.23 9.52 -10.01
CA GLN A 37 17.81 9.25 -11.33
C GLN A 37 16.79 8.65 -12.30
N ALA A 38 15.94 7.72 -11.85
CA ALA A 38 14.85 7.17 -12.65
C ALA A 38 13.81 8.22 -13.03
N SER A 39 13.60 9.24 -12.19
CA SER A 39 12.70 10.37 -12.43
C SER A 39 13.31 11.51 -13.24
N GLY A 40 14.59 11.43 -13.65
CA GLY A 40 15.24 12.42 -14.53
C GLY A 40 16.29 13.33 -13.87
N SER A 41 16.71 13.08 -12.63
CA SER A 41 17.75 13.89 -11.96
C SER A 41 19.09 13.92 -12.73
N ASN A 42 19.41 12.89 -13.51
CA ASN A 42 20.63 12.88 -14.33
C ASN A 42 20.63 13.96 -15.42
N ASP A 43 19.47 14.25 -16.02
CA ASP A 43 19.35 15.27 -17.04
C ASP A 43 19.32 16.66 -16.42
N ILE A 44 18.63 16.83 -15.29
CA ILE A 44 18.70 18.06 -14.48
C ILE A 44 20.15 18.37 -14.08
N MET A 45 20.89 17.36 -13.60
CA MET A 45 22.31 17.52 -13.26
C MET A 45 23.14 18.05 -14.45
N ARG A 46 22.91 17.50 -15.66
CA ARG A 46 23.61 17.96 -16.88
C ARG A 46 23.28 19.41 -17.20
N ILE A 47 22.01 19.80 -17.09
CA ILE A 47 21.56 21.17 -17.35
C ILE A 47 22.16 22.14 -16.34
N ILE A 48 22.13 21.82 -15.05
CA ILE A 48 22.73 22.67 -14.02
C ILE A 48 24.22 22.89 -14.33
N LYS A 49 24.98 21.81 -14.57
CA LYS A 49 26.41 21.90 -14.88
C LYS A 49 26.66 22.74 -16.13
N LYS A 50 25.91 22.50 -17.20
CA LYS A 50 26.01 23.26 -18.45
C LYS A 50 25.75 24.76 -18.21
N TYR A 51 24.67 25.09 -17.52
CA TYR A 51 24.29 26.47 -17.25
C TYR A 51 25.32 27.21 -16.39
N ILE A 52 25.83 26.55 -15.33
CA ILE A 52 26.90 27.13 -14.47
C ILE A 52 28.15 27.43 -15.30
N ILE A 53 28.54 26.55 -16.23
CA ILE A 53 29.70 26.75 -17.10
C ILE A 53 29.46 27.88 -18.11
N GLU A 54 28.35 27.83 -18.87
CA GLU A 54 28.03 28.82 -19.91
C GLU A 54 27.91 30.25 -19.37
N LYS A 55 27.46 30.40 -18.13
CA LYS A 55 27.28 31.69 -17.46
C LYS A 55 28.42 32.05 -16.49
N ASN A 56 29.48 31.26 -16.41
CA ASN A 56 30.63 31.46 -15.50
C ASN A 56 30.22 31.65 -14.02
N LEU A 57 29.31 30.81 -13.51
CA LEU A 57 28.71 30.96 -12.17
C LEU A 57 29.39 30.15 -11.06
N HIS A 58 30.57 29.57 -11.31
CA HIS A 58 31.29 28.71 -10.36
C HIS A 58 31.67 29.43 -9.05
N GLU A 59 31.92 30.75 -9.11
CA GLU A 59 32.15 31.59 -7.93
C GLU A 59 30.87 32.15 -7.30
N LYS A 60 29.68 31.82 -7.80
CA LYS A 60 28.42 32.38 -7.31
C LYS A 60 27.46 31.33 -6.74
N ILE A 61 27.54 30.09 -7.18
CA ILE A 61 26.65 29.03 -6.74
C ILE A 61 27.36 27.67 -6.69
N SER A 62 27.04 26.87 -5.69
CA SER A 62 27.55 25.50 -5.56
C SER A 62 26.47 24.47 -5.94
N LEU A 63 26.90 23.32 -6.44
CA LEU A 63 26.03 22.18 -6.74
C LEU A 63 26.46 20.99 -5.88
N ARG A 64 25.56 20.50 -5.04
CA ARG A 64 25.70 19.28 -4.26
C ARG A 64 24.80 18.19 -4.83
N ILE A 65 25.41 17.10 -5.27
CA ILE A 65 24.69 15.91 -5.76
C ILE A 65 24.67 14.92 -4.60
N THR A 66 23.48 14.65 -4.06
CA THR A 66 23.30 13.78 -2.88
C THR A 66 22.61 12.47 -3.29
N GLY A 67 22.67 11.45 -2.42
CA GLY A 67 21.77 10.31 -2.50
C GLY A 67 20.31 10.66 -2.19
N CYS A 68 19.49 9.62 -2.02
CA CYS A 68 18.06 9.73 -1.76
C CYS A 68 17.76 10.57 -0.51
N LEU A 69 16.85 11.54 -0.67
CA LEU A 69 16.36 12.41 0.41
C LEU A 69 15.00 11.99 0.95
N GLY A 70 14.42 10.92 0.42
CA GLY A 70 13.24 10.26 0.96
C GLY A 70 11.90 10.71 0.38
N PHE A 71 11.75 11.93 -0.15
CA PHE A 71 10.44 12.36 -0.68
C PHE A 71 10.24 11.97 -2.17
N CYS A 72 10.24 10.65 -2.43
CA CYS A 72 10.26 10.08 -3.78
C CYS A 72 9.08 10.53 -4.66
N GLU A 73 7.89 10.74 -4.10
CA GLU A 73 6.73 11.23 -4.85
C GLU A 73 6.95 12.61 -5.50
N MET A 74 7.87 13.40 -4.97
CA MET A 74 8.21 14.74 -5.49
C MET A 74 9.40 14.74 -6.45
N ASP A 75 10.05 13.59 -6.68
CA ASP A 75 11.16 13.50 -7.62
C ASP A 75 10.71 13.80 -9.07
N PRO A 76 11.60 14.41 -9.88
CA PRO A 76 12.88 14.97 -9.49
C PRO A 76 12.71 16.34 -8.82
N PHE A 77 13.50 16.63 -7.79
CA PHE A 77 13.44 17.91 -7.07
C PHE A 77 14.82 18.46 -6.69
N ILE A 78 14.85 19.79 -6.50
CA ILE A 78 16.02 20.54 -6.02
C ILE A 78 15.66 21.22 -4.70
N ILE A 79 16.58 21.21 -3.74
CA ILE A 79 16.53 22.07 -2.55
C ILE A 79 17.60 23.14 -2.66
N THR A 80 17.31 24.36 -2.21
CA THR A 80 18.29 25.47 -2.16
C THR A 80 18.75 25.77 -0.74
N GLU A 81 20.03 26.10 -0.56
CA GLU A 81 20.57 26.66 0.69
C GLU A 81 21.15 28.07 0.39
N PRO A 82 20.94 29.09 1.25
CA PRO A 82 20.08 29.10 2.43
C PRO A 82 18.58 29.08 2.06
N GLY A 83 17.70 28.88 3.05
CA GLY A 83 16.24 28.90 2.88
C GLY A 83 15.56 27.53 2.84
N TYR A 84 16.26 26.51 2.35
CA TYR A 84 15.72 25.14 2.20
C TYR A 84 14.45 25.10 1.34
N ASN A 85 14.37 25.94 0.30
CA ASN A 85 13.22 25.95 -0.59
C ASN A 85 13.24 24.67 -1.45
N LEU A 86 12.16 23.87 -1.41
CA LEU A 86 12.03 22.64 -2.17
C LEU A 86 11.21 22.88 -3.43
N TYR A 87 11.85 22.70 -4.59
CA TYR A 87 11.23 22.81 -5.90
C TYR A 87 11.00 21.41 -6.48
N SER A 88 9.74 20.97 -6.55
CA SER A 88 9.33 19.58 -6.82
C SER A 88 8.84 19.34 -8.24
N LYS A 89 8.89 18.08 -8.71
CA LYS A 89 8.37 17.64 -10.01
C LYS A 89 8.88 18.49 -11.18
N LEU A 90 10.18 18.79 -11.15
CA LEU A 90 10.81 19.75 -12.04
C LEU A 90 10.85 19.29 -13.49
N LYS A 91 10.61 20.22 -14.40
CA LYS A 91 10.96 20.07 -15.81
C LYS A 91 12.33 20.67 -16.07
N MET A 92 12.94 20.24 -17.17
CA MET A 92 14.25 20.71 -17.63
C MET A 92 14.30 22.25 -17.84
N GLU A 93 13.19 22.83 -18.29
CA GLU A 93 13.03 24.27 -18.54
C GLU A 93 12.95 25.14 -17.27
N ASP A 94 12.66 24.53 -16.12
CA ASP A 94 12.54 25.23 -14.84
C ASP A 94 13.89 25.53 -14.21
N VAL A 95 14.91 24.72 -14.52
CA VAL A 95 16.21 24.72 -13.86
C VAL A 95 16.93 26.06 -13.92
N PRO A 96 17.08 26.74 -15.09
CA PRO A 96 17.75 28.04 -15.14
C PRO A 96 17.14 29.08 -14.21
N LYS A 97 15.79 29.13 -14.13
CA LYS A 97 15.07 30.08 -13.27
C LYS A 97 15.40 29.89 -11.79
N ILE A 98 15.56 28.64 -11.35
CA ILE A 98 15.94 28.31 -9.97
C ILE A 98 17.37 28.75 -9.68
N ILE A 99 18.30 28.54 -10.63
CA ILE A 99 19.71 28.94 -10.49
C ILE A 99 19.82 30.45 -10.32
N ASP A 100 19.18 31.20 -11.22
CA ASP A 100 19.22 32.68 -11.19
C ASP A 100 18.59 33.21 -9.89
N ALA A 101 17.42 32.67 -9.50
CA ALA A 101 16.75 33.06 -8.26
C ALA A 101 17.60 32.77 -7.01
N ALA A 102 18.27 31.62 -6.95
CA ALA A 102 19.13 31.27 -5.82
C ALA A 102 20.32 32.24 -5.66
N ILE A 103 20.91 32.70 -6.77
CA ILE A 103 21.99 33.69 -6.77
C ILE A 103 21.48 35.06 -6.31
N GLU A 104 20.27 35.44 -6.73
CA GLU A 104 19.63 36.71 -6.35
C GLU A 104 19.04 36.71 -4.94
N GLY A 105 19.05 35.57 -4.22
CA GLY A 105 18.39 35.42 -2.92
C GLY A 105 16.86 35.47 -3.01
N LYS A 106 16.29 35.14 -4.17
CA LYS A 106 14.84 35.11 -4.44
C LYS A 106 14.31 33.68 -4.44
N ILE A 107 12.99 33.56 -4.34
CA ILE A 107 12.27 32.27 -4.33
C ILE A 107 11.34 32.20 -5.54
N VAL A 108 11.40 31.08 -6.28
CA VAL A 108 10.49 30.83 -7.41
C VAL A 108 9.19 30.20 -6.89
N LYS A 109 8.27 31.04 -6.40
CA LYS A 109 7.06 30.61 -5.68
C LYS A 109 6.20 29.58 -6.42
N ASP A 110 6.08 29.69 -7.74
CA ASP A 110 5.23 28.80 -8.55
C ASP A 110 5.78 27.38 -8.66
N LEU A 111 7.07 27.17 -8.37
CA LEU A 111 7.73 25.87 -8.41
C LEU A 111 7.88 25.21 -7.03
N LEU A 112 7.52 25.93 -5.96
CA LEU A 112 7.59 25.39 -4.61
C LEU A 112 6.63 24.21 -4.44
N TYR A 113 6.97 23.32 -3.50
CA TYR A 113 6.05 22.29 -3.07
C TYR A 113 4.72 22.89 -2.60
N LYS A 114 3.63 22.36 -3.17
CA LYS A 114 2.26 22.71 -2.83
C LYS A 114 1.56 21.47 -2.28
N ASP A 115 1.00 21.60 -1.08
CA ASP A 115 0.25 20.53 -0.45
C ASP A 115 -0.95 20.16 -1.34
N PRO A 116 -1.05 18.90 -1.78
CA PRO A 116 -2.13 18.51 -2.67
C PRO A 116 -3.50 18.52 -1.98
N LEU A 117 -3.59 18.40 -0.65
CA LEU A 117 -4.81 18.43 0.18
C LEU A 117 -5.23 19.86 0.55
N TYR A 118 -4.35 20.61 1.21
CA TYR A 118 -4.67 21.94 1.75
C TYR A 118 -4.39 23.07 0.77
N LYS A 119 -3.73 22.78 -0.37
CA LYS A 119 -3.26 23.76 -1.36
C LYS A 119 -2.31 24.82 -0.78
N GLU A 120 -1.78 24.56 0.42
CA GLU A 120 -0.80 25.37 1.11
C GLU A 120 0.56 25.27 0.38
N VAL A 121 1.27 26.39 0.26
CA VAL A 121 2.60 26.44 -0.35
C VAL A 121 3.60 26.65 0.78
N TYR A 122 4.60 25.80 0.86
CA TYR A 122 5.62 25.86 1.92
C TYR A 122 6.87 26.55 1.40
N ASN A 123 7.32 27.59 2.11
CA ASN A 123 8.54 28.30 1.74
C ASN A 123 9.78 27.47 2.11
N SER A 124 9.72 26.66 3.16
CA SER A 124 10.85 25.83 3.58
C SER A 124 10.48 24.35 3.65
N GLN A 125 11.39 23.49 3.19
CA GLN A 125 11.33 22.03 3.34
C GLN A 125 11.03 21.60 4.78
N LYS A 126 11.56 22.34 5.77
CA LYS A 126 11.39 22.03 7.19
C LYS A 126 9.94 22.15 7.68
N GLU A 127 9.12 22.91 6.97
CA GLU A 127 7.70 23.14 7.32
C GLU A 127 6.78 22.10 6.70
N ILE A 128 7.22 21.46 5.59
CA ILE A 128 6.46 20.44 4.88
C ILE A 128 6.17 19.27 5.83
N PRO A 129 4.90 18.85 6.01
CA PRO A 129 4.51 17.79 6.94
C PRO A 129 5.33 16.50 6.79
N PHE A 130 5.64 16.11 5.55
CA PHE A 130 6.47 14.94 5.24
C PHE A 130 7.83 14.97 5.97
N PHE A 131 8.51 16.11 6.05
CA PHE A 131 9.80 16.24 6.73
C PHE A 131 9.65 16.64 8.20
N LYS A 132 8.72 17.55 8.49
CA LYS A 132 8.50 18.14 9.82
C LYS A 132 8.22 17.08 10.90
N HIS A 133 7.50 16.02 10.55
CA HIS A 133 7.07 14.98 11.48
C HIS A 133 8.04 13.80 11.60
N GLN A 134 9.21 13.86 10.95
CA GLN A 134 10.25 12.82 11.01
C GLN A 134 11.36 13.16 12.01
N THR A 135 12.05 12.13 12.51
CA THR A 135 13.31 12.27 13.27
C THR A 135 14.43 11.66 12.44
N ARG A 136 15.06 12.49 11.60
CA ARG A 136 15.97 12.05 10.55
C ARG A 136 17.43 11.94 11.02
N THR A 137 17.71 10.99 11.90
CA THR A 137 19.05 10.77 12.49
C THR A 137 20.05 10.22 11.48
N ILE A 138 19.63 9.29 10.62
CA ILE A 138 20.47 8.62 9.63
C ILE A 138 20.29 9.27 8.26
N LEU A 139 19.07 9.29 7.72
CA LEU A 139 18.80 9.81 6.37
C LEU A 139 19.00 11.31 6.24
N GLY A 140 18.86 12.07 7.34
CA GLY A 140 19.00 13.52 7.33
C GLY A 140 20.40 13.98 6.90
N LYS A 141 21.43 13.16 7.15
CA LYS A 141 22.81 13.47 6.79
C LYS A 141 23.07 13.47 5.28
N ASN A 142 22.30 12.70 4.50
CA ASN A 142 22.48 12.62 3.05
C ASN A 142 22.44 14.01 2.41
N GLN A 143 21.48 14.85 2.79
CA GLN A 143 21.30 16.21 2.26
C GLN A 143 22.56 17.10 2.37
N THR A 144 23.41 16.81 3.36
CA THR A 144 24.57 17.63 3.70
C THR A 144 25.87 17.18 3.06
N LEU A 145 25.87 16.10 2.27
CA LEU A 145 27.09 15.53 1.69
C LEU A 145 26.92 15.00 0.27
N ASP A 146 28.02 15.01 -0.50
CA ASP A 146 28.18 14.22 -1.72
C ASP A 146 28.69 12.81 -1.35
N PRO A 147 27.96 11.72 -1.69
CA PRO A 147 28.32 10.36 -1.27
C PRO A 147 29.65 9.84 -1.83
N ILE A 148 30.20 10.49 -2.87
CA ILE A 148 31.50 10.12 -3.45
C ILE A 148 32.66 11.00 -2.96
N ARG A 149 32.45 11.79 -1.91
CA ARG A 149 33.47 12.67 -1.29
C ARG A 149 33.61 12.40 0.20
N ILE A 150 34.69 11.74 0.60
CA ILE A 150 35.04 11.56 2.01
C ILE A 150 35.18 12.88 2.79
N HIS A 151 35.62 13.96 2.13
CA HIS A 151 35.77 15.28 2.75
C HIS A 151 34.44 15.81 3.28
N ASP A 152 33.36 15.73 2.49
CA ASP A 152 32.02 16.12 2.90
C ASP A 152 31.55 15.35 4.15
N TYR A 153 31.80 14.03 4.20
CA TYR A 153 31.46 13.23 5.38
C TYR A 153 32.23 13.69 6.62
N ILE A 154 33.54 13.98 6.52
CA ILE A 154 34.34 14.50 7.63
C ILE A 154 33.87 15.89 8.06
N SER A 155 33.49 16.76 7.12
CA SER A 155 33.05 18.14 7.38
C SER A 155 31.79 18.22 8.26
N ILE A 156 30.98 17.16 8.27
CA ILE A 156 29.78 17.05 9.11
C ILE A 156 30.01 16.22 10.38
N GLY A 157 31.28 15.98 10.75
CA GLY A 157 31.65 15.22 11.94
C GLY A 157 31.83 13.71 11.69
N GLY A 158 31.84 13.23 10.44
CA GLY A 158 32.15 11.85 10.11
C GLY A 158 33.52 11.41 10.63
N TYR A 159 33.65 10.14 11.00
CA TYR A 159 34.83 9.57 11.66
C TYR A 159 35.15 10.09 13.07
N GLU A 160 34.25 10.83 13.72
CA GLU A 160 34.42 11.20 15.14
C GLU A 160 34.34 9.99 16.05
N ALA A 161 33.42 9.06 15.75
CA ALA A 161 33.30 7.83 16.53
C ALA A 161 34.56 6.97 16.36
N LEU A 162 35.09 6.88 15.14
CA LEU A 162 36.37 6.23 14.90
C LEU A 162 37.51 6.87 15.71
N GLU A 163 37.60 8.20 15.73
CA GLU A 163 38.62 8.91 16.51
C GLU A 163 38.55 8.55 18.01
N LYS A 164 37.34 8.49 18.59
CA LYS A 164 37.15 8.08 19.99
C LYS A 164 37.60 6.64 20.23
N VAL A 165 37.22 5.73 19.33
CA VAL A 165 37.55 4.30 19.41
C VAL A 165 39.04 4.05 19.24
N ILE A 166 39.72 4.72 18.33
CA ILE A 166 41.16 4.52 18.12
C ILE A 166 41.98 5.09 19.28
N LYS A 167 41.53 6.17 19.93
CA LYS A 167 42.17 6.72 21.14
C LYS A 167 42.01 5.81 22.37
N ASN A 168 40.92 5.05 22.43
CA ASN A 168 40.67 4.07 23.48
C ASN A 168 40.15 2.77 22.85
N PRO A 169 41.04 1.93 22.28
CA PRO A 169 40.65 0.73 21.52
C PRO A 169 40.28 -0.42 22.46
N ASN A 170 39.51 -0.14 23.51
CA ASN A 170 39.01 -1.13 24.45
C ASN A 170 37.72 -1.78 23.89
N PRO A 171 37.76 -3.07 23.48
CA PRO A 171 36.61 -3.74 22.90
C PRO A 171 35.41 -3.83 23.86
N ASP A 172 35.65 -4.01 25.15
CA ASP A 172 34.59 -4.15 26.15
C ASP A 172 33.83 -2.84 26.35
N TRP A 173 34.53 -1.71 26.31
CA TRP A 173 33.88 -0.40 26.34
C TRP A 173 32.97 -0.21 25.12
N ILE A 174 33.46 -0.51 23.91
CA ILE A 174 32.67 -0.36 22.68
C ILE A 174 31.41 -1.25 22.73
N ILE A 175 31.57 -2.51 23.12
CA ILE A 175 30.45 -3.45 23.25
C ILE A 175 29.44 -2.96 24.29
N ASN A 176 29.89 -2.48 25.44
CA ASN A 176 29.01 -1.97 26.49
C ASN A 176 28.27 -0.70 26.04
N GLU A 177 28.93 0.22 25.34
CA GLU A 177 28.29 1.42 24.78
C GLU A 177 27.15 1.02 23.82
N ILE A 178 27.36 0.01 22.96
CA ILE A 178 26.30 -0.51 22.08
C ILE A 178 25.22 -1.25 22.87
N LYS A 179 25.55 -2.00 23.92
CA LYS A 179 24.55 -2.67 24.79
C LYS A 179 23.67 -1.65 25.50
N ASP A 180 24.26 -0.63 26.10
CA ASP A 180 23.59 0.42 26.86
C ASP A 180 22.71 1.31 25.97
N SER A 181 23.02 1.39 24.67
CA SER A 181 22.17 2.07 23.68
C SER A 181 20.87 1.31 23.37
N GLU A 182 20.78 0.04 23.78
CA GLU A 182 19.71 -0.91 23.45
C GLU A 182 19.47 -1.07 21.93
N LEU A 183 20.49 -0.84 21.09
CA LEU A 183 20.37 -1.00 19.63
C LEU A 183 19.97 -2.42 19.26
N ARG A 184 18.81 -2.55 18.59
CA ARG A 184 18.33 -3.80 17.99
C ARG A 184 18.62 -3.82 16.49
N GLY A 185 18.92 -5.00 15.96
CA GLY A 185 19.19 -5.20 14.54
C GLY A 185 18.03 -4.73 13.65
N ARG A 186 18.35 -3.84 12.70
CA ARG A 186 17.38 -3.18 11.82
C ARG A 186 16.96 -3.99 10.58
N GLY A 187 17.57 -5.15 10.36
CA GLY A 187 17.19 -6.10 9.31
C GLY A 187 15.95 -6.96 9.61
N GLY A 188 15.16 -6.63 10.64
CA GLY A 188 13.86 -7.26 10.91
C GLY A 188 13.76 -8.13 12.15
N ALA A 189 14.75 -8.99 12.43
CA ALA A 189 14.69 -9.90 13.58
C ALA A 189 14.78 -9.18 14.94
N GLY A 190 15.34 -7.97 15.00
CA GLY A 190 15.40 -7.18 16.23
C GLY A 190 16.26 -7.80 17.34
N PHE A 191 17.29 -8.58 17.04
CA PHE A 191 18.19 -9.06 18.09
C PHE A 191 19.08 -7.91 18.63
N PHE A 192 19.40 -7.90 19.93
CA PHE A 192 20.27 -6.87 20.52
C PHE A 192 21.69 -6.93 19.96
N THR A 193 22.11 -5.85 19.29
CA THR A 193 23.39 -5.77 18.57
C THR A 193 24.57 -5.94 19.50
N GLY A 194 24.57 -5.26 20.65
CA GLY A 194 25.64 -5.35 21.64
C GLY A 194 25.82 -6.76 22.21
N LYS A 195 24.71 -7.49 22.46
CA LYS A 195 24.77 -8.91 22.87
C LYS A 195 25.36 -9.80 21.76
N LYS A 196 25.01 -9.52 20.49
CA LYS A 196 25.56 -10.26 19.34
C LYS A 196 27.08 -10.08 19.24
N TRP A 197 27.55 -8.85 19.44
CA TRP A 197 28.98 -8.53 19.43
C TRP A 197 29.71 -9.15 20.62
N GLU A 198 29.11 -9.14 21.80
CA GLU A 198 29.64 -9.83 22.99
C GLU A 198 29.85 -11.32 22.73
N PHE A 199 28.88 -12.00 22.12
CA PHE A 199 29.01 -13.41 21.76
C PHE A 199 30.12 -13.65 20.73
N ALA A 200 30.19 -12.83 19.68
CA ALA A 200 31.26 -12.94 18.69
C ALA A 200 32.65 -12.67 19.27
N ARG A 201 32.77 -11.72 20.22
CA ARG A 201 34.01 -11.42 20.92
C ARG A 201 34.46 -12.59 21.79
N LYS A 202 33.54 -13.22 22.52
CA LYS A 202 33.81 -14.38 23.39
C LYS A 202 34.14 -15.67 22.62
N SER A 203 33.80 -15.75 21.33
CA SER A 203 34.16 -16.88 20.47
C SER A 203 35.65 -16.86 20.07
N GLY A 204 36.53 -17.29 20.98
CA GLY A 204 37.98 -17.46 20.75
C GLY A 204 38.77 -16.14 20.64
N SER A 205 39.94 -16.07 21.27
CA SER A 205 40.82 -14.89 21.24
C SER A 205 41.70 -14.81 19.98
N ASP A 206 42.20 -15.97 19.51
CA ASP A 206 43.25 -16.07 18.49
C ASP A 206 42.76 -16.60 17.14
N ILE A 207 41.45 -16.60 16.94
CA ILE A 207 40.82 -17.08 15.70
C ILE A 207 40.42 -15.85 14.91
N GLN A 208 40.67 -15.89 13.59
CA GLN A 208 40.18 -14.89 12.67
C GLN A 208 38.67 -14.68 12.82
N LYS A 209 38.21 -13.43 12.78
CA LYS A 209 36.78 -13.09 12.85
C LYS A 209 36.37 -12.19 11.70
N TYR A 210 35.09 -12.22 11.37
CA TYR A 210 34.54 -11.47 10.25
C TYR A 210 33.34 -10.62 10.65
N ILE A 211 33.23 -9.44 10.05
CA ILE A 211 32.00 -8.64 10.02
C ILE A 211 31.39 -8.72 8.63
N ILE A 212 30.10 -8.99 8.54
CA ILE A 212 29.37 -8.91 7.27
C ILE A 212 28.31 -7.83 7.39
N CYS A 213 28.35 -6.85 6.49
CA CYS A 213 27.26 -5.94 6.24
C CYS A 213 26.29 -6.59 5.24
N ASN A 214 25.10 -6.97 5.72
CA ASN A 214 24.04 -7.52 4.90
C ASN A 214 23.25 -6.38 4.25
N ALA A 215 23.46 -6.20 2.95
CA ALA A 215 22.74 -5.27 2.08
C ALA A 215 21.96 -6.03 0.98
N ASP A 216 21.52 -7.25 1.27
CA ASP A 216 20.60 -8.02 0.43
C ASP A 216 19.15 -7.65 0.77
N GLU A 217 18.79 -6.39 0.51
CA GLU A 217 17.46 -5.84 0.76
C GLU A 217 16.47 -6.37 -0.28
N GLY A 218 16.05 -7.62 -0.10
CA GLY A 218 15.23 -8.37 -1.04
C GLY A 218 13.72 -8.07 -0.98
N ASP A 219 13.23 -7.44 0.09
CA ASP A 219 11.80 -7.25 0.33
C ASP A 219 11.15 -6.36 -0.75
N PRO A 220 10.07 -6.79 -1.41
CA PRO A 220 9.35 -5.95 -2.36
C PRO A 220 8.90 -4.64 -1.72
N GLY A 221 9.26 -3.52 -2.35
CA GLY A 221 8.96 -2.18 -1.86
C GLY A 221 9.92 -1.65 -0.80
N ALA A 222 10.93 -2.41 -0.35
CA ALA A 222 12.00 -1.92 0.51
C ALA A 222 13.17 -1.34 -0.30
N TYR A 223 13.70 -0.20 0.15
CA TYR A 223 14.86 0.46 -0.46
C TYR A 223 15.58 1.40 0.54
N MET A 224 15.43 1.13 1.85
CA MET A 224 16.03 1.94 2.91
C MET A 224 17.52 1.68 3.04
N ASP A 225 17.96 0.42 3.04
CA ASP A 225 19.39 0.07 3.04
C ASP A 225 20.06 0.58 1.77
N ARG A 226 19.42 0.39 0.61
CA ARG A 226 19.88 0.95 -0.67
C ARG A 226 20.16 2.44 -0.53
N SER A 227 19.22 3.17 0.03
CA SER A 227 19.28 4.64 0.09
C SER A 227 20.34 5.15 1.06
N VAL A 228 20.59 4.43 2.15
CA VAL A 228 21.69 4.75 3.07
C VAL A 228 23.04 4.42 2.42
N LEU A 229 23.16 3.28 1.74
CA LEU A 229 24.41 2.87 1.10
C LEU A 229 24.76 3.71 -0.14
N GLU A 230 23.76 4.15 -0.90
CA GLU A 230 23.91 5.14 -1.98
C GLU A 230 24.23 6.53 -1.45
N GLY A 231 23.58 6.95 -0.36
CA GLY A 231 23.65 8.33 0.12
C GLY A 231 24.77 8.64 1.10
N ASN A 232 25.24 7.64 1.86
CA ASN A 232 26.28 7.83 2.87
C ASN A 232 27.07 6.52 3.15
N PRO A 233 27.81 5.99 2.17
CA PRO A 233 28.57 4.75 2.33
C PRO A 233 29.64 4.83 3.43
N HIS A 234 30.21 6.02 3.68
CA HIS A 234 31.23 6.19 4.72
C HIS A 234 30.70 5.92 6.14
N SER A 235 29.42 6.24 6.42
CA SER A 235 28.79 5.89 7.70
C SER A 235 28.74 4.39 7.96
N ILE A 236 28.57 3.59 6.91
CA ILE A 236 28.54 2.12 6.99
C ILE A 236 29.96 1.59 7.20
N ILE A 237 30.93 2.10 6.46
CA ILE A 237 32.34 1.74 6.60
C ILE A 237 32.85 2.06 8.00
N GLU A 238 32.52 3.23 8.54
CA GLU A 238 32.86 3.61 9.92
C GLU A 238 32.23 2.66 10.93
N GLY A 239 30.94 2.33 10.77
CA GLY A 239 30.25 1.38 11.63
C GLY A 239 30.86 -0.03 11.57
N MET A 240 31.24 -0.51 10.39
CA MET A 240 31.91 -1.80 10.20
C MET A 240 33.29 -1.83 10.85
N LEU A 241 34.06 -0.74 10.73
CA LEU A 241 35.38 -0.64 11.33
C LEU A 241 35.31 -0.66 12.86
N ILE A 242 34.37 0.10 13.45
CA ILE A 242 34.11 0.08 14.90
C ILE A 242 33.66 -1.32 15.36
N ALA A 243 32.76 -1.96 14.61
CA ALA A 243 32.33 -3.34 14.89
C ALA A 243 33.50 -4.33 14.82
N GLY A 244 34.38 -4.16 13.84
CA GLY A 244 35.58 -4.98 13.65
C GLY A 244 36.52 -4.89 14.85
N ILE A 245 36.81 -3.67 15.31
CA ILE A 245 37.61 -3.42 16.52
C ILE A 245 36.94 -4.03 17.75
N ALA A 246 35.62 -3.86 17.91
CA ALA A 246 34.86 -4.35 19.05
C ALA A 246 34.89 -5.89 19.19
N ILE A 247 34.85 -6.63 18.09
CA ILE A 247 34.86 -8.10 18.15
C ILE A 247 36.27 -8.70 17.98
N GLY A 248 37.23 -7.92 17.47
CA GLY A 248 38.56 -8.38 17.05
C GLY A 248 38.57 -9.04 15.68
N ALA A 249 37.74 -8.55 14.75
CA ALA A 249 37.81 -8.96 13.34
C ALA A 249 38.84 -8.12 12.59
N THR A 250 39.53 -8.74 11.63
CA THR A 250 40.50 -8.06 10.76
C THR A 250 40.00 -7.89 9.32
N LYS A 251 38.86 -8.50 8.99
CA LYS A 251 38.28 -8.43 7.65
C LYS A 251 36.76 -8.35 7.73
N GLY A 252 36.17 -7.58 6.83
CA GLY A 252 34.73 -7.50 6.63
C GLY A 252 34.31 -7.60 5.18
N PHE A 253 33.03 -7.90 4.98
CA PHE A 253 32.40 -7.99 3.66
C PHE A 253 31.13 -7.16 3.62
N ILE A 254 30.97 -6.35 2.58
CA ILE A 254 29.69 -5.76 2.20
C ILE A 254 29.06 -6.68 1.16
N TYR A 255 28.04 -7.44 1.56
CA TYR A 255 27.26 -8.27 0.65
C TYR A 255 26.11 -7.45 0.10
N VAL A 256 26.18 -7.07 -1.18
CA VAL A 256 25.19 -6.20 -1.83
C VAL A 256 24.59 -6.93 -3.01
N ARG A 257 23.26 -6.89 -3.09
CA ARG A 257 22.52 -7.45 -4.22
C ARG A 257 22.89 -6.78 -5.55
N THR A 258 22.94 -7.54 -6.64
CA THR A 258 23.43 -7.05 -7.94
C THR A 258 22.55 -5.94 -8.53
N GLU A 259 21.29 -5.89 -8.10
CA GLU A 259 20.29 -4.92 -8.55
C GLU A 259 20.54 -3.50 -8.02
N TYR A 260 21.55 -3.29 -7.15
CA TYR A 260 21.95 -1.98 -6.61
C TYR A 260 23.30 -1.49 -7.16
N PRO A 261 23.43 -1.22 -8.48
CA PRO A 261 24.70 -0.83 -9.09
C PRO A 261 25.25 0.49 -8.54
N LEU A 262 24.38 1.45 -8.19
CA LEU A 262 24.80 2.74 -7.64
C LEU A 262 25.39 2.60 -6.23
N ALA A 263 24.76 1.79 -5.38
CA ALA A 263 25.26 1.50 -4.04
C ALA A 263 26.63 0.80 -4.07
N ILE A 264 26.80 -0.17 -4.97
CA ILE A 264 28.10 -0.82 -5.24
C ILE A 264 29.15 0.21 -5.63
N LYS A 265 28.83 1.06 -6.62
CA LYS A 265 29.75 2.09 -7.13
C LYS A 265 30.20 3.05 -6.01
N HIS A 266 29.26 3.58 -5.24
CA HIS A 266 29.57 4.53 -4.16
C HIS A 266 30.37 3.87 -3.05
N SER A 267 30.04 2.63 -2.69
CA SER A 267 30.78 1.86 -1.68
C SER A 267 32.23 1.59 -2.11
N LEU A 268 32.46 1.22 -3.38
CA LEU A 268 33.83 1.04 -3.91
C LEU A 268 34.65 2.32 -3.82
N ILE A 269 34.06 3.46 -4.17
CA ILE A 269 34.71 4.77 -4.08
C ILE A 269 35.05 5.08 -2.61
N ALA A 270 34.10 4.89 -1.70
CA ALA A 270 34.27 5.18 -0.28
C ALA A 270 35.33 4.28 0.39
N ILE A 271 35.35 2.98 0.07
CA ILE A 271 36.40 2.05 0.54
C ILE A 271 37.77 2.51 0.04
N ARG A 272 37.90 2.86 -1.25
CA ARG A 272 39.16 3.37 -1.80
C ARG A 272 39.62 4.64 -1.09
N GLN A 273 38.71 5.60 -0.87
CA GLN A 273 39.04 6.84 -0.16
C GLN A 273 39.45 6.59 1.29
N ALA A 274 38.81 5.66 2.00
CA ALA A 274 39.18 5.26 3.36
C ALA A 274 40.59 4.62 3.41
N LYS A 275 40.93 3.78 2.43
CA LYS A 275 42.28 3.20 2.28
C LYS A 275 43.33 4.27 1.98
N GLU A 276 43.06 5.15 1.02
CA GLU A 276 43.95 6.26 0.65
C GLU A 276 44.22 7.19 1.85
N LEU A 277 43.23 7.40 2.72
CA LEU A 277 43.38 8.22 3.92
C LEU A 277 44.14 7.53 5.07
N GLY A 278 44.28 6.21 5.04
CA GLY A 278 44.97 5.42 6.09
C GLY A 278 44.08 4.96 7.26
N ILE A 279 42.75 5.01 7.08
CA ILE A 279 41.77 4.59 8.09
C ILE A 279 41.18 3.18 7.82
N LEU A 280 41.65 2.51 6.78
CA LEU A 280 41.28 1.14 6.42
C LEU A 280 42.50 0.43 5.82
N GLY A 281 42.67 -0.86 6.08
CA GLY A 281 43.81 -1.66 5.66
C GLY A 281 44.65 -2.16 6.84
N GLU A 282 45.95 -2.30 6.61
CA GLU A 282 46.91 -2.75 7.61
C GLU A 282 47.43 -1.59 8.48
N ASN A 283 47.69 -1.88 9.75
CA ASN A 283 48.30 -0.95 10.71
C ASN A 283 47.68 0.47 10.67
N ILE A 284 46.34 0.52 10.77
CA ILE A 284 45.52 1.73 10.69
C ILE A 284 46.09 2.80 11.61
N LEU A 285 46.48 3.94 11.03
CA LEU A 285 47.03 5.10 11.74
C LEU A 285 48.19 4.76 12.71
N GLY A 286 48.97 3.70 12.41
CA GLY A 286 50.12 3.29 13.23
C GLY A 286 49.75 2.63 14.56
N THR A 287 48.51 2.18 14.73
CA THR A 287 48.00 1.64 16.00
C THR A 287 48.19 0.12 16.18
N GLY A 288 48.69 -0.58 15.16
CA GLY A 288 48.71 -2.04 15.10
C GLY A 288 47.36 -2.68 14.78
N ILE A 289 46.27 -1.89 14.68
CA ILE A 289 44.94 -2.38 14.29
C ILE A 289 44.92 -2.60 12.79
N THR A 290 44.49 -3.79 12.36
CA THR A 290 44.29 -4.11 10.94
C THR A 290 42.81 -4.43 10.72
N TYR A 291 42.19 -3.75 9.75
CA TYR A 291 40.83 -4.04 9.32
C TYR A 291 40.63 -3.64 7.86
N ASP A 292 40.16 -4.57 7.04
CA ASP A 292 39.88 -4.31 5.63
C ASP A 292 38.48 -4.78 5.20
N ILE A 293 37.93 -4.18 4.13
CA ILE A 293 36.58 -4.47 3.64
C ILE A 293 36.62 -4.80 2.14
N ASP A 294 35.98 -5.91 1.77
CA ASP A 294 35.69 -6.26 0.38
C ASP A 294 34.18 -6.19 0.09
N ILE A 295 33.83 -6.07 -1.19
CA ILE A 295 32.43 -6.13 -1.65
C ILE A 295 32.18 -7.46 -2.35
N VAL A 296 31.12 -8.15 -1.94
CA VAL A 296 30.59 -9.32 -2.61
C VAL A 296 29.27 -8.96 -3.26
N LYS A 297 29.15 -9.23 -4.56
CA LYS A 297 27.90 -9.01 -5.30
C LYS A 297 27.04 -10.26 -5.21
N GLY A 298 25.79 -10.10 -4.77
CA GLY A 298 24.79 -11.17 -4.77
C GLY A 298 24.38 -11.58 -6.19
N ALA A 299 23.63 -12.66 -6.30
CA ALA A 299 23.20 -13.25 -7.57
C ALA A 299 21.66 -13.30 -7.74
N GLY A 300 20.92 -12.42 -7.05
CA GLY A 300 19.48 -12.25 -7.23
C GLY A 300 18.59 -13.30 -6.53
N ALA A 301 19.00 -13.80 -5.36
CA ALA A 301 18.20 -14.77 -4.59
C ALA A 301 17.77 -14.16 -3.25
N PHE A 302 16.47 -13.99 -3.01
CA PHE A 302 15.94 -13.36 -1.78
C PHE A 302 16.37 -14.09 -0.51
N VAL A 303 16.47 -15.42 -0.57
CA VAL A 303 16.89 -16.25 0.57
C VAL A 303 18.31 -15.93 1.05
N CYS A 304 19.16 -15.33 0.22
CA CYS A 304 20.49 -14.89 0.62
C CYS A 304 20.48 -13.73 1.61
N GLY A 305 19.33 -13.11 1.88
CA GLY A 305 19.16 -12.21 3.03
C GLY A 305 19.20 -12.93 4.37
N GLU A 306 18.98 -14.25 4.39
CA GLU A 306 19.13 -15.09 5.58
C GLU A 306 20.61 -15.29 5.93
N GLU A 307 20.95 -15.12 7.21
CA GLU A 307 22.34 -15.08 7.71
C GLU A 307 23.25 -16.22 7.22
N THR A 308 22.78 -17.46 7.26
CA THR A 308 23.60 -18.63 6.88
C THR A 308 23.60 -18.89 5.38
N ALA A 309 22.53 -18.54 4.67
CA ALA A 309 22.49 -18.54 3.21
C ALA A 309 23.45 -17.50 2.64
N LEU A 310 23.47 -16.30 3.22
CA LEU A 310 24.40 -15.22 2.87
C LEU A 310 25.85 -15.69 2.97
N ILE A 311 26.22 -16.30 4.10
CA ILE A 311 27.56 -16.86 4.31
C ILE A 311 27.91 -17.84 3.20
N LYS A 312 27.01 -18.79 2.86
CA LYS A 312 27.27 -19.74 1.78
C LYS A 312 27.48 -19.04 0.44
N SER A 313 26.72 -17.99 0.15
CA SER A 313 26.88 -17.23 -1.09
C SER A 313 28.27 -16.56 -1.15
N ILE A 314 28.76 -16.00 -0.05
CA ILE A 314 30.14 -15.48 0.04
C ILE A 314 31.17 -16.60 -0.16
N GLU A 315 30.92 -17.80 0.37
CA GLU A 315 31.77 -18.98 0.17
C GLU A 315 31.72 -19.56 -1.26
N GLY A 316 30.99 -18.92 -2.20
CA GLY A 316 30.82 -19.40 -3.57
C GLY A 316 29.91 -20.62 -3.70
N LYS A 317 29.07 -20.88 -2.69
CA LYS A 317 28.12 -22.00 -2.64
C LYS A 317 26.69 -21.53 -2.85
N MET A 318 25.81 -22.47 -3.14
CA MET A 318 24.37 -22.21 -3.20
C MET A 318 23.84 -21.71 -1.85
N GLY A 319 23.07 -20.61 -1.86
CA GLY A 319 22.52 -19.91 -0.70
C GLY A 319 21.42 -20.67 0.04
N GLN A 320 21.72 -21.87 0.55
CA GLN A 320 20.78 -22.67 1.32
C GLN A 320 21.02 -22.53 2.83
N PRO A 321 20.02 -22.08 3.61
CA PRO A 321 20.16 -21.96 5.06
C PRO A 321 20.62 -23.24 5.76
N LYS A 322 21.37 -23.06 6.85
CA LYS A 322 21.78 -24.13 7.78
C LYS A 322 20.95 -24.03 9.06
N GLN A 323 20.55 -25.18 9.57
CA GLN A 323 19.91 -25.26 10.88
C GLN A 323 20.92 -24.82 11.95
N ARG A 324 20.45 -24.04 12.92
CA ARG A 324 21.23 -23.54 14.05
C ARG A 324 20.80 -24.33 15.30
N PRO A 325 21.71 -24.66 16.24
CA PRO A 325 23.15 -24.35 16.28
C PRO A 325 24.01 -25.21 15.32
N PRO A 326 25.27 -24.78 15.02
CA PRO A 326 25.95 -23.60 15.55
C PRO A 326 25.48 -22.29 14.91
N PHE A 327 25.49 -21.20 15.68
CA PHE A 327 25.18 -19.86 15.18
C PHE A 327 26.39 -19.23 14.47
N PRO A 328 26.18 -18.30 13.51
CA PRO A 328 27.28 -17.63 12.81
C PRO A 328 28.30 -16.95 13.71
N VAL A 329 27.86 -16.40 14.86
CA VAL A 329 28.72 -15.76 15.86
C VAL A 329 29.71 -16.73 16.52
N ASN A 330 29.49 -18.04 16.40
CA ASN A 330 30.42 -19.08 16.85
C ASN A 330 31.16 -19.70 15.67
N LYS A 331 30.43 -20.09 14.62
CA LYS A 331 30.98 -20.75 13.43
C LYS A 331 30.22 -20.31 12.18
N GLY A 332 30.72 -19.25 11.55
CA GLY A 332 30.14 -18.62 10.36
C GLY A 332 31.01 -18.82 9.12
N LEU A 333 31.43 -17.71 8.51
CA LEU A 333 32.19 -17.67 7.27
C LEU A 333 33.51 -18.44 7.39
N TRP A 334 33.70 -19.45 6.53
CA TRP A 334 34.85 -20.35 6.55
C TRP A 334 35.10 -21.01 7.92
N GLY A 335 34.02 -21.23 8.68
CA GLY A 335 34.09 -21.82 10.01
C GLY A 335 34.60 -20.87 11.11
N CYS A 336 34.78 -19.59 10.82
CA CYS A 336 35.24 -18.58 11.76
C CYS A 336 34.07 -17.82 12.40
N PRO A 337 34.21 -17.30 13.64
CA PRO A 337 33.21 -16.43 14.26
C PRO A 337 32.89 -15.23 13.36
N THR A 338 31.61 -15.08 13.02
CA THR A 338 31.16 -14.07 12.06
C THR A 338 29.94 -13.33 12.59
N CYS A 339 30.05 -12.01 12.68
CA CYS A 339 28.92 -11.16 13.05
C CYS A 339 28.33 -10.50 11.80
N ILE A 340 27.05 -10.77 11.55
CA ILE A 340 26.31 -10.20 10.42
C ILE A 340 25.43 -9.08 10.94
N ASN A 341 25.53 -7.89 10.37
CA ASN A 341 24.69 -6.74 10.72
C ASN A 341 24.10 -6.13 9.45
N ASN A 342 22.87 -5.65 9.52
CA ASN A 342 22.21 -4.95 8.42
C ASN A 342 22.80 -3.53 8.25
N VAL A 343 22.68 -2.95 7.05
CA VAL A 343 23.21 -1.61 6.69
C VAL A 343 22.74 -0.54 7.69
N GLU A 344 21.44 -0.39 7.92
CA GLU A 344 20.92 0.61 8.87
C GLU A 344 21.43 0.36 10.31
N THR A 345 21.66 -0.90 10.69
CA THR A 345 22.24 -1.23 12.01
C THR A 345 23.64 -0.65 12.15
N LEU A 346 24.49 -0.83 11.12
CA LEU A 346 25.85 -0.31 11.10
C LEU A 346 25.88 1.22 10.99
N ALA A 347 24.93 1.84 10.28
CA ALA A 347 24.79 3.29 10.20
C ALA A 347 24.52 3.95 11.57
N ASN A 348 23.87 3.23 12.50
CA ASN A 348 23.60 3.73 13.84
C ASN A 348 24.84 3.70 14.76
N VAL A 349 25.83 2.83 14.48
CA VAL A 349 27.02 2.66 15.33
C VAL A 349 27.82 3.96 15.49
N PRO A 350 28.18 4.70 14.42
CA PRO A 350 28.87 5.98 14.57
C PRO A 350 28.06 7.02 15.36
N VAL A 351 26.73 7.00 15.25
CA VAL A 351 25.86 7.93 15.99
C VAL A 351 25.90 7.63 17.49
N ILE A 352 25.83 6.35 17.86
CA ILE A 352 25.87 5.91 19.26
C ILE A 352 27.22 6.28 19.88
N ILE A 353 28.33 5.91 19.26
CA ILE A 353 29.67 6.13 19.82
C ILE A 353 30.03 7.63 19.86
N SER A 354 29.60 8.42 18.86
CA SER A 354 29.86 9.87 18.86
C SER A 354 29.05 10.60 19.94
N LYS A 355 27.76 10.29 20.11
CA LYS A 355 26.88 11.01 21.04
C LYS A 355 26.82 10.42 22.46
N GLY A 356 27.19 9.15 22.61
CA GLY A 356 27.00 8.35 23.81
C GLY A 356 25.67 7.58 23.83
N ALA A 357 25.70 6.39 24.42
CA ALA A 357 24.59 5.44 24.51
C ALA A 357 23.34 6.03 25.17
N LYS A 358 23.51 6.76 26.28
CA LYS A 358 22.41 7.41 27.02
C LYS A 358 21.62 8.36 26.13
N LYS A 359 22.32 9.21 25.39
CA LYS A 359 21.71 10.19 24.48
C LYS A 359 21.04 9.53 23.27
N TYR A 360 21.55 8.40 22.82
CA TYR A 360 20.86 7.59 21.80
C TYR A 360 19.56 6.98 22.35
N ALA A 361 19.60 6.45 23.57
CA ALA A 361 18.47 5.80 24.23
C ALA A 361 17.34 6.78 24.65
N GLU A 362 17.57 8.10 24.62
CA GLU A 362 16.51 9.10 24.77
C GLU A 362 15.48 9.06 23.63
N ILE A 363 15.86 8.53 22.46
CA ILE A 363 14.98 8.40 21.30
C ILE A 363 14.34 7.01 21.29
N GLY A 364 13.03 6.96 21.05
CA GLY A 364 12.25 5.72 21.04
C GLY A 364 11.83 5.26 22.43
N VAL A 365 11.28 4.05 22.54
CA VAL A 365 10.72 3.50 23.80
C VAL A 365 11.61 2.39 24.37
N PRO A 366 11.56 2.10 25.70
CA PRO A 366 12.37 1.04 26.31
C PRO A 366 12.34 -0.29 25.55
N GLY A 367 13.52 -0.90 25.33
CA GLY A 367 13.66 -2.11 24.52
C GLY A 367 13.50 -1.91 23.00
N ASN A 368 13.21 -0.68 22.56
CA ASN A 368 12.97 -0.27 21.19
C ASN A 368 13.54 1.15 20.96
N ARG A 369 14.84 1.32 21.23
CA ARG A 369 15.52 2.62 21.17
C ARG A 369 15.96 3.00 19.76
N GLY A 370 16.16 4.29 19.56
CA GLY A 370 16.58 4.90 18.31
C GLY A 370 15.46 5.08 17.30
N THR A 371 15.85 5.38 16.07
CA THR A 371 14.95 5.51 14.92
C THR A 371 14.94 4.25 14.06
N LYS A 372 13.89 4.11 13.25
CA LYS A 372 13.79 3.15 12.15
C LYS A 372 13.39 3.88 10.88
N ILE A 373 14.03 3.52 9.76
CA ILE A 373 13.64 3.99 8.44
C ILE A 373 12.59 3.04 7.85
N PHE A 374 11.47 3.60 7.42
CA PHE A 374 10.41 2.89 6.69
C PHE A 374 10.38 3.31 5.23
N SER A 375 10.17 2.35 4.34
CA SER A 375 9.78 2.62 2.95
C SER A 375 8.26 2.62 2.86
N LEU A 376 7.66 3.80 2.75
CA LEU A 376 6.23 4.00 2.66
C LEU A 376 5.81 4.05 1.19
N VAL A 377 5.10 3.01 0.74
CA VAL A 377 4.67 2.83 -0.66
C VAL A 377 3.22 2.34 -0.76
N GLY A 378 2.72 2.17 -1.98
CA GLY A 378 1.37 1.62 -2.24
C GLY A 378 0.33 2.71 -2.50
N LYS A 379 -0.88 2.56 -1.94
CA LYS A 379 -1.98 3.51 -2.07
C LYS A 379 -1.86 4.66 -1.06
N ILE A 380 -0.76 5.40 -1.16
CA ILE A 380 -0.42 6.52 -0.29
C ILE A 380 -0.12 7.77 -1.12
N LYS A 381 -0.40 8.95 -0.58
CA LYS A 381 -0.18 10.22 -1.26
C LYS A 381 1.29 10.61 -1.35
N ASN A 382 2.02 10.53 -0.24
CA ASN A 382 3.43 10.89 -0.16
C ASN A 382 4.28 9.61 -0.05
N THR A 383 4.60 9.03 -1.19
CA THR A 383 5.51 7.87 -1.28
C THR A 383 6.95 8.29 -0.96
N GLY A 384 7.65 7.49 -0.15
CA GLY A 384 9.00 7.84 0.24
C GLY A 384 9.64 7.03 1.37
N LEU A 385 10.78 7.53 1.85
CA LEU A 385 11.44 7.06 3.07
C LEU A 385 11.07 7.94 4.26
N VAL A 386 10.67 7.29 5.35
CA VAL A 386 10.19 7.91 6.57
C VAL A 386 11.02 7.41 7.75
N GLU A 387 11.81 8.28 8.36
CA GLU A 387 12.59 7.95 9.55
C GLU A 387 11.87 8.46 10.81
N VAL A 388 11.45 7.53 11.67
CA VAL A 388 10.71 7.85 12.89
C VAL A 388 11.28 7.13 14.11
N PRO A 389 11.14 7.68 15.33
CA PRO A 389 11.45 6.95 16.55
C PRO A 389 10.61 5.69 16.65
N LEU A 390 11.24 4.58 17.06
CA LEU A 390 10.50 3.36 17.38
C LEU A 390 9.50 3.63 18.53
N GLY A 391 8.30 3.07 18.41
CA GLY A 391 7.15 3.41 19.25
C GLY A 391 6.20 4.46 18.64
N THR A 392 6.57 5.11 17.53
CA THR A 392 5.65 5.95 16.76
C THR A 392 4.46 5.11 16.25
N THR A 393 3.23 5.62 16.34
CA THR A 393 2.04 4.90 15.86
C THR A 393 2.00 4.77 14.35
N ILE A 394 1.40 3.70 13.82
CA ILE A 394 1.15 3.54 12.38
C ILE A 394 0.34 4.71 11.82
N ARG A 395 -0.67 5.20 12.56
CA ARG A 395 -1.56 6.29 12.14
C ARG A 395 -0.76 7.54 11.78
N LYS A 396 0.18 7.94 12.63
CA LYS A 396 1.07 9.08 12.40
C LYS A 396 1.92 8.92 11.14
N VAL A 397 2.47 7.73 10.89
CA VAL A 397 3.26 7.46 9.67
C VAL A 397 2.38 7.55 8.41
N VAL A 398 1.21 6.93 8.43
CA VAL A 398 0.33 6.83 7.26
C VAL A 398 -0.38 8.16 6.95
N TYR A 399 -0.92 8.84 7.96
CA TYR A 399 -1.75 10.03 7.76
C TYR A 399 -0.97 11.33 7.90
N ASP A 400 -0.17 11.51 8.97
CA ASP A 400 0.51 12.78 9.22
C ASP A 400 1.74 12.97 8.30
N ILE A 401 2.49 11.89 8.06
CA ILE A 401 3.68 11.92 7.18
C ILE A 401 3.29 11.55 5.73
N GLY A 402 2.61 10.42 5.57
CA GLY A 402 2.20 9.88 4.27
C GLY A 402 1.08 10.66 3.58
N GLY A 403 0.35 11.51 4.30
CA GLY A 403 -0.75 12.32 3.74
C GLY A 403 -2.02 11.52 3.41
N GLY A 404 -2.13 10.28 3.88
CA GLY A 404 -3.30 9.42 3.68
C GLY A 404 -3.51 8.96 2.23
N SER A 405 -4.77 8.66 1.88
CA SER A 405 -5.12 8.11 0.57
C SER A 405 -4.86 9.11 -0.56
N PRO A 406 -4.33 8.68 -1.72
CA PRO A 406 -4.16 9.55 -2.89
C PRO A 406 -5.50 10.00 -3.50
N GLY A 407 -6.61 9.33 -3.18
CA GLY A 407 -7.93 9.62 -3.74
C GLY A 407 -9.07 9.50 -2.72
N LYS A 408 -10.29 9.26 -3.22
CA LYS A 408 -11.49 9.11 -2.38
C LYS A 408 -11.59 7.76 -1.67
N ALA A 409 -10.84 6.77 -2.14
CA ALA A 409 -10.82 5.43 -1.58
C ALA A 409 -10.23 5.46 -0.17
N LYS A 410 -10.86 4.79 0.79
CA LYS A 410 -10.35 4.73 2.16
C LYS A 410 -9.20 3.73 2.25
N ILE A 411 -8.15 4.10 2.98
CA ILE A 411 -7.11 3.15 3.39
C ILE A 411 -7.76 2.11 4.30
N LYS A 412 -7.54 0.83 4.02
CA LYS A 412 -8.10 -0.28 4.80
C LYS A 412 -7.07 -1.09 5.56
N ALA A 413 -5.83 -1.11 5.08
CA ALA A 413 -4.77 -1.91 5.66
C ALA A 413 -3.38 -1.38 5.29
N ILE A 414 -2.39 -1.78 6.07
CA ILE A 414 -0.99 -1.80 5.63
C ILE A 414 -0.41 -3.21 5.71
N GLN A 415 0.60 -3.49 4.91
CA GLN A 415 1.48 -4.64 5.05
C GLN A 415 2.83 -4.14 5.55
N THR A 416 3.30 -4.67 6.67
CA THR A 416 4.66 -4.43 7.19
C THR A 416 5.43 -5.73 7.25
N GLY A 417 6.76 -5.66 7.19
CA GLY A 417 7.60 -6.84 7.31
C GLY A 417 7.90 -7.56 6.00
N GLY A 418 7.73 -6.86 4.87
CA GLY A 418 7.96 -7.44 3.54
C GLY A 418 6.92 -8.50 3.16
N PRO A 419 7.26 -9.42 2.25
CA PRO A 419 6.34 -10.41 1.71
C PRO A 419 5.97 -11.49 2.72
N SER A 420 6.81 -11.72 3.74
CA SER A 420 6.53 -12.66 4.84
C SER A 420 5.93 -12.01 6.08
N GLY A 421 5.58 -10.72 6.01
CA GLY A 421 4.87 -10.03 7.07
C GLY A 421 3.35 -10.25 7.03
N GLY A 422 2.62 -9.57 7.91
CA GLY A 422 1.16 -9.64 7.98
C GLY A 422 0.47 -8.31 7.67
N CYS A 423 -0.77 -8.40 7.18
CA CYS A 423 -1.63 -7.25 6.92
C CYS A 423 -2.28 -6.75 8.21
N ILE A 424 -2.10 -5.46 8.52
CA ILE A 424 -2.67 -4.78 9.69
C ILE A 424 -3.84 -3.90 9.22
N PRO A 425 -5.08 -4.10 9.71
CA PRO A 425 -6.22 -3.28 9.33
C PRO A 425 -6.16 -1.86 9.93
N GLU A 426 -6.82 -0.90 9.27
CA GLU A 426 -6.83 0.53 9.66
C GLU A 426 -7.26 0.76 11.12
N LYS A 427 -8.21 -0.04 11.61
CA LYS A 427 -8.67 0.00 13.01
C LYS A 427 -7.59 -0.26 14.07
N LEU A 428 -6.43 -0.79 13.67
CA LEU A 428 -5.29 -1.05 14.54
C LEU A 428 -4.13 -0.05 14.32
N PHE A 429 -4.33 1.04 13.57
CA PHE A 429 -3.23 1.98 13.28
C PHE A 429 -2.75 2.78 14.50
N ASP A 430 -3.48 2.75 15.60
CA ASP A 430 -3.07 3.40 16.86
C ASP A 430 -2.04 2.58 17.65
N ILE A 431 -1.72 1.35 17.22
CA ILE A 431 -0.64 0.59 17.85
C ILE A 431 0.73 1.24 17.57
N PRO A 432 1.66 1.21 18.53
CA PRO A 432 3.03 1.64 18.32
C PRO A 432 3.77 0.71 17.36
N ILE A 433 4.65 1.30 16.54
CA ILE A 433 5.58 0.57 15.68
C ILE A 433 6.80 0.15 16.51
N ASP A 434 6.72 -1.02 17.12
CA ASP A 434 7.79 -1.70 17.85
C ASP A 434 7.77 -3.22 17.56
N TYR A 435 8.86 -3.94 17.84
CA TYR A 435 8.97 -5.35 17.43
C TYR A 435 7.89 -6.24 18.10
N GLU A 436 7.58 -5.98 19.37
CA GLU A 436 6.65 -6.78 20.16
C GLU A 436 5.20 -6.55 19.75
N SER A 437 4.80 -5.28 19.57
CA SER A 437 3.45 -4.87 19.19
C SER A 437 3.07 -5.37 17.80
N LEU A 438 3.97 -5.29 16.82
CA LEU A 438 3.73 -5.81 15.47
C LEU A 438 3.55 -7.33 15.47
N THR A 439 4.37 -8.05 16.24
CA THR A 439 4.29 -9.52 16.36
C THR A 439 2.93 -9.97 16.90
N LYS A 440 2.38 -9.28 17.90
CA LYS A 440 1.07 -9.59 18.51
C LYS A 440 -0.09 -9.50 17.52
N VAL A 441 -0.01 -8.58 16.55
CA VAL A 441 -1.05 -8.41 15.52
C VAL A 441 -0.85 -9.32 14.31
N GLY A 442 0.15 -10.23 14.35
CA GLY A 442 0.43 -11.18 13.27
C GLY A 442 1.25 -10.58 12.12
N SER A 443 1.97 -9.49 12.37
CA SER A 443 2.92 -8.89 11.44
C SER A 443 4.33 -8.86 12.04
N ILE A 444 5.30 -8.31 11.33
CA ILE A 444 6.69 -8.17 11.79
C ILE A 444 7.27 -6.84 11.31
N MET A 445 8.36 -6.39 11.93
CA MET A 445 9.08 -5.20 11.49
C MET A 445 9.70 -5.38 10.10
N GLY A 446 10.33 -6.55 9.86
CA GLY A 446 11.13 -6.83 8.67
C GLY A 446 12.17 -5.74 8.38
N SER A 447 12.52 -5.57 7.11
CA SER A 447 13.42 -4.48 6.67
C SER A 447 12.84 -3.07 6.86
N GLY A 448 11.55 -2.92 7.18
CA GLY A 448 10.88 -1.62 7.25
C GLY A 448 10.09 -1.23 5.99
N GLY A 449 9.84 -2.16 5.06
CA GLY A 449 8.83 -1.95 4.02
C GLY A 449 7.42 -1.81 4.61
N MET A 450 6.68 -0.77 4.19
CA MET A 450 5.30 -0.49 4.58
C MET A 450 4.46 -0.20 3.33
N ILE A 451 3.63 -1.18 2.93
CA ILE A 451 2.77 -1.09 1.75
C ILE A 451 1.35 -0.74 2.19
N VAL A 452 0.87 0.44 1.79
CA VAL A 452 -0.48 0.93 2.09
C VAL A 452 -1.49 0.39 1.08
N MET A 453 -2.63 -0.08 1.55
CA MET A 453 -3.70 -0.67 0.73
C MET A 453 -5.04 0.01 1.01
N ASP A 454 -5.82 0.22 -0.05
CA ASP A 454 -7.15 0.84 0.01
C ASP A 454 -8.28 -0.18 -0.19
N GLU A 455 -9.52 0.28 -0.10
CA GLU A 455 -10.72 -0.53 -0.36
C GLU A 455 -10.76 -1.21 -1.74
N ASN A 456 -9.96 -0.76 -2.71
CA ASN A 456 -9.88 -1.34 -4.05
C ASN A 456 -8.77 -2.40 -4.18
N THR A 457 -8.14 -2.79 -3.08
CA THR A 457 -7.18 -3.91 -3.02
C THR A 457 -7.88 -5.18 -2.53
N CYS A 458 -7.70 -6.33 -3.18
CA CYS A 458 -8.28 -7.60 -2.71
C CYS A 458 -7.33 -8.29 -1.72
N MET A 459 -7.74 -8.53 -0.47
CA MET A 459 -6.85 -9.13 0.54
C MET A 459 -6.54 -10.61 0.28
N VAL A 460 -7.46 -11.32 -0.38
CA VAL A 460 -7.21 -12.71 -0.83
C VAL A 460 -6.15 -12.74 -1.93
N ASP A 461 -6.20 -11.78 -2.86
CA ASP A 461 -5.22 -11.67 -3.94
C ASP A 461 -3.86 -11.17 -3.43
N VAL A 462 -3.84 -10.29 -2.43
CA VAL A 462 -2.62 -9.88 -1.73
C VAL A 462 -1.94 -11.08 -1.07
N ALA A 463 -2.71 -11.90 -0.33
CA ALA A 463 -2.19 -13.14 0.25
C ALA A 463 -1.62 -14.06 -0.85
N ARG A 464 -2.37 -14.26 -1.95
CA ARG A 464 -1.91 -15.06 -3.10
C ARG A 464 -0.61 -14.51 -3.70
N TYR A 465 -0.51 -13.21 -3.91
CA TYR A 465 0.66 -12.56 -4.50
C TYR A 465 1.90 -12.78 -3.64
N PHE A 466 1.82 -12.53 -2.33
CA PHE A 466 2.96 -12.73 -1.44
C PHE A 466 3.30 -14.21 -1.25
N THR A 467 2.31 -15.09 -1.13
CA THR A 467 2.58 -16.54 -1.09
C THR A 467 3.24 -17.02 -2.38
N ASN A 468 2.85 -16.48 -3.55
CA ASN A 468 3.50 -16.80 -4.81
C ASN A 468 4.97 -16.38 -4.82
N PHE A 469 5.27 -15.16 -4.37
CA PHE A 469 6.65 -14.69 -4.24
C PHE A 469 7.46 -15.59 -3.28
N LEU A 470 6.91 -15.90 -2.10
CA LEU A 470 7.59 -16.70 -1.10
C LEU A 470 7.86 -18.15 -1.55
N GLN A 471 7.00 -18.73 -2.39
CA GLN A 471 7.23 -20.06 -2.95
C GLN A 471 8.38 -20.04 -3.96
N GLU A 472 8.48 -18.99 -4.79
CA GLU A 472 9.54 -18.83 -5.81
C GLU A 472 10.90 -18.59 -5.13
N GLU A 473 10.91 -17.90 -3.99
CA GLU A 473 12.11 -17.62 -3.21
C GLU A 473 12.48 -18.73 -2.21
N SER A 474 11.74 -19.83 -2.20
CA SER A 474 12.09 -20.99 -1.38
C SER A 474 13.39 -21.63 -1.87
N CYS A 475 14.37 -21.78 -0.98
CA CYS A 475 15.61 -22.50 -1.30
C CYS A 475 15.40 -24.02 -1.57
N GLY A 476 14.19 -24.53 -1.40
CA GLY A 476 13.79 -25.90 -1.72
C GLY A 476 14.25 -26.99 -0.75
N LYS A 477 14.96 -26.63 0.33
CA LYS A 477 15.59 -27.60 1.24
C LYS A 477 14.62 -28.35 2.17
N CYS A 478 13.66 -27.66 2.78
CA CYS A 478 12.66 -28.29 3.66
C CYS A 478 11.36 -28.53 2.89
N SER A 479 10.84 -29.75 2.94
CA SER A 479 9.62 -30.15 2.25
C SER A 479 8.42 -29.32 2.71
N VAL A 480 8.32 -29.04 4.00
CA VAL A 480 7.21 -28.23 4.57
C VAL A 480 7.16 -26.81 4.02
N CYS A 481 8.29 -26.13 3.84
CA CYS A 481 8.28 -24.79 3.23
C CYS A 481 8.05 -24.88 1.72
N ARG A 482 8.76 -25.79 1.03
CA ARG A 482 8.71 -25.92 -0.43
C ARG A 482 7.31 -26.32 -0.91
N GLU A 483 6.80 -27.43 -0.40
CA GLU A 483 5.49 -27.95 -0.79
C GLU A 483 4.36 -27.21 -0.08
N GLY A 484 4.54 -26.84 1.19
CA GLY A 484 3.48 -26.18 1.96
C GLY A 484 3.11 -24.80 1.41
N THR A 485 4.08 -23.96 1.06
CA THR A 485 3.80 -22.66 0.43
C THR A 485 3.16 -22.82 -0.95
N GLN A 486 3.57 -23.84 -1.72
CA GLN A 486 2.93 -24.20 -2.97
C GLN A 486 1.45 -24.57 -2.76
N ARG A 487 1.13 -25.44 -1.78
CA ARG A 487 -0.26 -25.80 -1.45
C ARG A 487 -1.09 -24.59 -1.03
N MET A 488 -0.54 -23.69 -0.21
CA MET A 488 -1.23 -22.45 0.15
C MET A 488 -1.54 -21.61 -1.09
N ASN A 489 -0.58 -21.46 -2.01
CA ASN A 489 -0.77 -20.69 -3.23
C ASN A 489 -1.80 -21.34 -4.17
N GLU A 490 -1.82 -22.67 -4.30
CA GLU A 490 -2.82 -23.42 -5.08
C GLU A 490 -4.23 -23.17 -4.54
N ILE A 491 -4.40 -23.22 -3.22
CA ILE A 491 -5.68 -22.95 -2.56
C ILE A 491 -6.12 -21.49 -2.77
N LEU A 492 -5.23 -20.52 -2.53
CA LEU A 492 -5.54 -19.10 -2.75
C LEU A 492 -5.87 -18.82 -4.22
N THR A 493 -5.19 -19.48 -5.15
CA THR A 493 -5.48 -19.41 -6.58
C THR A 493 -6.86 -19.98 -6.90
N LYS A 494 -7.25 -21.10 -6.28
CA LYS A 494 -8.58 -21.68 -6.42
C LYS A 494 -9.68 -20.73 -5.91
N ILE A 495 -9.46 -20.09 -4.75
CA ILE A 495 -10.38 -19.09 -4.18
C ILE A 495 -10.51 -17.86 -5.09
N THR A 496 -9.39 -17.29 -5.54
CA THR A 496 -9.38 -16.11 -6.45
C THR A 496 -9.94 -16.42 -7.85
N LYS A 497 -10.08 -17.70 -8.21
CA LYS A 497 -10.78 -18.16 -9.43
C LYS A 497 -12.25 -18.52 -9.21
N GLY A 498 -12.81 -18.28 -8.01
CA GLY A 498 -14.21 -18.59 -7.70
C GLY A 498 -14.51 -20.09 -7.63
N LYS A 499 -13.46 -20.92 -7.46
CA LYS A 499 -13.53 -22.38 -7.33
C LYS A 499 -13.28 -22.86 -5.91
N GLY A 500 -13.04 -21.93 -4.97
CA GLY A 500 -12.77 -22.22 -3.56
C GLY A 500 -13.98 -22.82 -2.84
N LYS A 501 -13.71 -23.48 -1.72
CA LYS A 501 -14.71 -24.00 -0.78
C LYS A 501 -14.42 -23.46 0.63
N ILE A 502 -15.37 -23.53 1.55
CA ILE A 502 -15.16 -22.96 2.90
C ILE A 502 -14.09 -23.75 3.67
N GLU A 503 -14.01 -25.06 3.43
CA GLU A 503 -13.01 -25.97 4.00
C GLU A 503 -11.59 -25.63 3.53
N ASP A 504 -11.43 -24.93 2.40
CA ASP A 504 -10.14 -24.44 1.96
C ASP A 504 -9.56 -23.39 2.92
N VAL A 505 -10.42 -22.60 3.60
CA VAL A 505 -9.99 -21.61 4.60
C VAL A 505 -9.48 -22.32 5.86
N GLU A 506 -10.21 -23.33 6.32
CA GLU A 506 -9.82 -24.16 7.46
C GLU A 506 -8.49 -24.85 7.19
N LEU A 507 -8.32 -25.43 6.00
CA LEU A 507 -7.07 -26.06 5.59
C LEU A 507 -5.89 -25.07 5.56
N LEU A 508 -6.10 -23.82 5.14
CA LEU A 508 -5.06 -22.79 5.21
C LEU A 508 -4.69 -22.43 6.67
N GLN A 509 -5.66 -22.43 7.58
CA GLN A 509 -5.44 -22.17 9.00
C GLN A 509 -4.72 -23.33 9.71
N GLU A 510 -4.90 -24.56 9.25
CA GLU A 510 -4.17 -25.74 9.72
C GLU A 510 -2.75 -25.81 9.15
N LEU A 511 -2.61 -25.60 7.84
CA LEU A 511 -1.33 -25.69 7.14
C LEU A 511 -0.35 -24.61 7.59
N GLY A 512 -0.85 -23.40 7.89
CA GLY A 512 -0.01 -22.27 8.28
C GLY A 512 0.88 -22.57 9.49
N PRO A 513 0.33 -22.91 10.67
CA PRO A 513 1.11 -23.30 11.86
C PRO A 513 2.11 -24.43 11.60
N VAL A 514 1.73 -25.45 10.83
CA VAL A 514 2.63 -26.58 10.49
C VAL A 514 3.85 -26.09 9.71
N ILE A 515 3.64 -25.24 8.70
CA ILE A 515 4.75 -24.65 7.94
C ILE A 515 5.64 -23.80 8.86
N LYS A 516 5.03 -23.02 9.76
CA LYS A 516 5.79 -22.19 10.70
C LYS A 516 6.69 -23.04 11.59
N ASP A 517 6.13 -24.04 12.25
CA ASP A 517 6.82 -24.80 13.29
C ASP A 517 7.84 -25.78 12.72
N ALA A 518 7.58 -26.35 11.53
CA ALA A 518 8.46 -27.35 10.92
C ALA A 518 9.53 -26.76 9.97
N SER A 519 9.52 -25.44 9.72
CA SER A 519 10.49 -24.80 8.82
C SER A 519 11.85 -24.55 9.47
N MET A 520 12.92 -24.83 8.72
CA MET A 520 14.31 -24.71 9.23
C MET A 520 14.83 -23.27 9.39
N CYS A 521 14.23 -22.30 8.69
CA CYS A 521 14.72 -20.93 8.64
C CYS A 521 13.58 -19.91 8.72
N GLY A 522 13.95 -18.64 8.94
CA GLY A 522 13.00 -17.54 9.12
C GLY A 522 12.03 -17.34 7.95
N LEU A 523 12.46 -17.62 6.71
CA LEU A 523 11.60 -17.52 5.52
C LEU A 523 10.37 -18.44 5.66
N GLY A 524 10.59 -19.74 5.87
CA GLY A 524 9.49 -20.70 6.04
C GLY A 524 8.70 -20.48 7.32
N GLN A 525 9.36 -20.03 8.40
CA GLN A 525 8.69 -19.71 9.67
C GLN A 525 7.72 -18.52 9.55
N THR A 526 7.92 -17.63 8.58
CA THR A 526 7.12 -16.42 8.40
C THR A 526 6.27 -16.43 7.14
N SER A 527 6.53 -17.34 6.18
CA SER A 527 5.80 -17.40 4.91
C SER A 527 4.27 -17.56 5.02
N PRO A 528 3.70 -18.16 6.09
CA PRO A 528 2.24 -18.22 6.24
C PRO A 528 1.60 -16.95 6.81
N ASN A 529 2.39 -16.00 7.34
CA ASN A 529 1.87 -14.77 7.95
C ASN A 529 0.93 -13.96 7.06
N PRO A 530 1.22 -13.67 5.77
CA PRO A 530 0.31 -12.89 4.94
C PRO A 530 -1.07 -13.55 4.87
N VAL A 531 -1.11 -14.87 4.74
CA VAL A 531 -2.36 -15.65 4.65
C VAL A 531 -3.11 -15.69 5.98
N LEU A 532 -2.42 -16.00 7.08
CA LEU A 532 -3.06 -16.10 8.38
C LEU A 532 -3.57 -14.73 8.86
N ALA A 533 -2.83 -13.65 8.58
CA ALA A 533 -3.25 -12.29 8.92
C ALA A 533 -4.47 -11.85 8.10
N THR A 534 -4.49 -12.12 6.79
CA THR A 534 -5.65 -11.77 5.94
C THR A 534 -6.88 -12.59 6.29
N ILE A 535 -6.74 -13.87 6.64
CA ILE A 535 -7.86 -14.67 7.17
C ILE A 535 -8.35 -14.07 8.48
N ARG A 536 -7.46 -13.75 9.42
CA ARG A 536 -7.81 -13.21 10.74
C ARG A 536 -8.61 -11.90 10.66
N TYR A 537 -8.23 -10.97 9.78
CA TYR A 537 -8.82 -9.63 9.75
C TYR A 537 -9.80 -9.39 8.60
N PHE A 538 -9.72 -10.18 7.53
CA PHE A 538 -10.47 -10.00 6.28
C PHE A 538 -11.16 -11.30 5.83
N LEU A 539 -11.54 -12.19 6.77
CA LEU A 539 -12.29 -13.43 6.50
C LEU A 539 -13.49 -13.19 5.57
N LYS A 540 -14.17 -12.05 5.73
CA LYS A 540 -15.33 -11.71 4.92
C LYS A 540 -15.01 -11.66 3.42
N GLU A 541 -13.82 -11.21 3.04
CA GLU A 541 -13.40 -11.22 1.64
C GLU A 541 -13.27 -12.66 1.13
N TYR A 542 -12.74 -13.60 1.92
CA TYR A 542 -12.67 -15.02 1.57
C TYR A 542 -14.07 -15.62 1.38
N GLU A 543 -14.98 -15.40 2.34
CA GLU A 543 -16.36 -15.86 2.26
C GLU A 543 -17.07 -15.33 1.01
N ASP A 544 -16.87 -14.06 0.67
CA ASP A 544 -17.52 -13.46 -0.48
C ASP A 544 -16.95 -14.02 -1.81
N HIS A 545 -15.65 -14.37 -1.87
CA HIS A 545 -15.07 -15.07 -3.01
C HIS A 545 -15.65 -16.48 -3.17
N ILE A 546 -15.84 -17.19 -2.06
CA ILE A 546 -16.25 -18.61 -2.04
C ILE A 546 -17.77 -18.73 -2.25
N LEU A 547 -18.57 -18.10 -1.39
CA LEU A 547 -20.01 -18.29 -1.31
C LEU A 547 -20.77 -17.45 -2.33
N LYS A 548 -20.32 -16.22 -2.54
CA LYS A 548 -21.01 -15.26 -3.42
C LYS A 548 -20.38 -15.16 -4.80
N LYS A 549 -19.21 -15.77 -5.00
CA LYS A 549 -18.38 -15.58 -6.21
C LYS A 549 -18.27 -14.09 -6.53
N LYS A 550 -17.79 -13.32 -5.54
CA LYS A 550 -17.67 -11.87 -5.61
C LYS A 550 -16.32 -11.41 -5.08
N CYS A 551 -15.74 -10.42 -5.76
CA CYS A 551 -14.52 -9.73 -5.33
C CYS A 551 -14.83 -8.24 -5.25
N GLU A 552 -14.91 -7.68 -4.04
CA GLU A 552 -15.29 -6.28 -3.81
C GLU A 552 -14.31 -5.29 -4.46
N ALA A 553 -13.02 -5.58 -4.36
CA ALA A 553 -11.96 -4.83 -5.02
C ALA A 553 -11.98 -4.97 -6.56
N GLY A 554 -12.66 -5.99 -7.09
CA GLY A 554 -12.76 -6.26 -8.53
C GLY A 554 -11.43 -6.52 -9.24
N VAL A 555 -10.48 -7.14 -8.54
CA VAL A 555 -9.16 -7.52 -9.06
C VAL A 555 -9.20 -8.95 -9.63
N CYS A 556 -9.96 -9.86 -9.01
CA CYS A 556 -10.08 -11.26 -9.42
C CYS A 556 -11.03 -11.42 -10.63
N LYS A 557 -10.46 -11.28 -11.84
CA LYS A 557 -11.21 -11.26 -13.12
C LYS A 557 -12.01 -12.53 -13.44
N GLU A 558 -11.59 -13.68 -12.93
CA GLU A 558 -12.27 -14.96 -13.13
C GLU A 558 -13.59 -15.07 -12.34
N ILE A 559 -13.75 -14.25 -11.31
CA ILE A 559 -14.93 -14.21 -10.44
C ILE A 559 -15.94 -13.18 -10.95
N ILE A 560 -15.44 -12.02 -11.37
CA ILE A 560 -16.27 -10.88 -11.80
C ILE A 560 -16.06 -10.57 -13.28
N SER A 561 -17.13 -10.57 -14.08
CA SER A 561 -17.03 -10.14 -15.48
C SER A 561 -16.63 -8.66 -15.59
N SER A 562 -17.13 -7.83 -14.66
CA SER A 562 -16.92 -6.38 -14.63
C SER A 562 -17.37 -5.75 -13.30
N LEU A 563 -16.73 -4.65 -12.90
CA LEU A 563 -17.11 -3.88 -11.69
C LEU A 563 -18.53 -3.31 -11.79
N CYS A 564 -18.98 -2.96 -13.00
CA CYS A 564 -20.32 -2.43 -13.22
C CYS A 564 -21.41 -3.49 -13.07
N GLN A 565 -21.13 -4.76 -13.37
CA GLN A 565 -22.04 -5.86 -13.03
C GLN A 565 -22.02 -6.13 -11.53
N TYR A 566 -20.83 -6.18 -10.91
CA TYR A 566 -20.66 -6.45 -9.48
C TYR A 566 -21.47 -5.50 -8.59
N THR A 567 -21.41 -4.20 -8.88
CA THR A 567 -22.10 -3.15 -8.14
C THR A 567 -23.60 -3.07 -8.43
N CYS A 568 -24.09 -3.77 -9.46
CA CYS A 568 -25.50 -3.78 -9.81
C CYS A 568 -26.28 -4.71 -8.86
N PRO A 569 -27.28 -4.22 -8.11
CA PRO A 569 -28.05 -5.06 -7.17
C PRO A 569 -28.76 -6.24 -7.83
N ILE A 570 -29.14 -6.09 -9.11
CA ILE A 570 -29.80 -7.12 -9.92
C ILE A 570 -28.81 -7.82 -10.88
N ASN A 571 -27.50 -7.65 -10.67
CA ASN A 571 -26.42 -8.32 -11.40
C ASN A 571 -26.46 -8.17 -12.94
N THR A 572 -27.03 -7.08 -13.47
CA THR A 572 -27.09 -6.83 -14.92
C THR A 572 -25.70 -6.76 -15.54
N GLU A 573 -25.50 -7.45 -16.65
CA GLU A 573 -24.26 -7.49 -17.44
C GLU A 573 -24.02 -6.18 -18.22
N ALA A 574 -23.64 -5.12 -17.50
CA ALA A 574 -23.50 -3.79 -18.08
C ALA A 574 -22.42 -3.68 -19.15
N SER A 575 -21.27 -4.31 -18.94
CA SER A 575 -20.20 -4.37 -19.93
C SER A 575 -20.67 -4.94 -21.28
N VAL A 576 -21.51 -5.97 -21.27
CA VAL A 576 -22.00 -6.66 -22.47
C VAL A 576 -22.91 -5.75 -23.27
N TYR A 577 -23.95 -5.17 -22.67
CA TYR A 577 -24.86 -4.31 -23.44
C TYR A 577 -24.18 -3.00 -23.87
N ILE A 578 -23.21 -2.48 -23.12
CA ILE A 578 -22.42 -1.31 -23.54
C ILE A 578 -21.61 -1.65 -24.80
N ALA A 579 -20.94 -2.80 -24.82
CA ALA A 579 -20.20 -3.26 -25.99
C ALA A 579 -21.13 -3.47 -27.20
N LEU A 580 -22.30 -4.06 -27.00
CA LEU A 580 -23.30 -4.25 -28.07
C LEU A 580 -23.81 -2.91 -28.62
N ILE A 581 -24.11 -1.94 -27.75
CA ILE A 581 -24.49 -0.57 -28.17
C ILE A 581 -23.36 0.07 -28.98
N ALA A 582 -22.11 -0.05 -28.54
CA ALA A 582 -20.95 0.51 -29.27
C ALA A 582 -20.79 -0.09 -30.68
N HIS A 583 -21.20 -1.34 -30.89
CA HIS A 583 -21.19 -2.00 -32.20
C HIS A 583 -22.50 -1.83 -33.00
N GLY A 584 -23.41 -0.96 -32.55
CA GLY A 584 -24.71 -0.75 -33.22
C GLY A 584 -25.72 -1.90 -33.05
N LYS A 585 -25.42 -2.91 -32.21
CA LYS A 585 -26.24 -4.09 -31.95
C LYS A 585 -27.28 -3.81 -30.85
N TYR A 586 -28.20 -2.88 -31.13
CA TYR A 586 -29.12 -2.36 -30.12
C TYR A 586 -30.20 -3.35 -29.66
N LYS A 587 -30.59 -4.29 -30.54
CA LYS A 587 -31.58 -5.32 -30.21
C LYS A 587 -30.99 -6.32 -29.21
N GLU A 588 -29.79 -6.79 -29.47
CA GLU A 588 -29.02 -7.70 -28.62
C GLU A 588 -28.68 -7.02 -27.28
N ALA A 589 -28.32 -5.72 -27.31
CA ALA A 589 -28.14 -4.96 -26.08
C ALA A 589 -29.42 -4.93 -25.22
N LEU A 590 -30.58 -4.74 -25.85
CA LEU A 590 -31.87 -4.74 -25.17
C LEU A 590 -32.22 -6.13 -24.60
N GLU A 591 -31.88 -7.21 -25.30
CA GLU A 591 -32.01 -8.59 -24.80
C GLU A 591 -31.24 -8.78 -23.49
N ILE A 592 -29.97 -8.36 -23.45
CA ILE A 592 -29.15 -8.42 -22.23
C ILE A 592 -29.74 -7.56 -21.11
N ILE A 593 -30.22 -6.36 -21.43
CA ILE A 593 -30.81 -5.45 -20.43
C ILE A 593 -32.08 -6.04 -19.81
N LYS A 594 -32.93 -6.71 -20.61
CA LYS A 594 -34.22 -7.26 -20.17
C LYS A 594 -34.11 -8.66 -19.56
N LYS A 595 -33.03 -9.40 -19.83
CA LYS A 595 -32.76 -10.77 -19.33
C LYS A 595 -33.08 -10.93 -17.84
N ASP A 596 -32.53 -10.03 -17.01
CA ASP A 596 -32.64 -10.09 -15.55
C ASP A 596 -33.54 -9.00 -14.97
N ASN A 597 -34.29 -8.27 -15.81
CA ASN A 597 -35.08 -7.12 -15.37
C ASN A 597 -36.32 -6.86 -16.24
N PRO A 598 -37.52 -7.28 -15.80
CA PRO A 598 -38.75 -7.03 -16.54
C PRO A 598 -39.23 -5.56 -16.48
N VAL A 599 -38.64 -4.72 -15.62
CA VAL A 599 -38.93 -3.28 -15.50
C VAL A 599 -37.72 -2.42 -15.94
N ALA A 600 -37.07 -2.84 -17.02
CA ALA A 600 -35.84 -2.22 -17.54
C ALA A 600 -36.01 -0.73 -17.93
N SER A 601 -37.14 -0.35 -18.52
CA SER A 601 -37.41 1.01 -18.99
C SER A 601 -37.65 1.97 -17.84
N VAL A 602 -38.26 1.48 -16.76
CA VAL A 602 -38.37 2.18 -15.48
C VAL A 602 -36.98 2.35 -14.87
N LEU A 603 -36.22 1.26 -14.70
CA LEU A 603 -34.94 1.28 -14.02
C LEU A 603 -33.92 2.18 -14.75
N SER A 604 -33.98 2.29 -16.07
CA SER A 604 -33.11 3.18 -16.86
C SER A 604 -33.31 4.68 -16.56
N ARG A 605 -34.35 5.06 -15.81
CA ARG A 605 -34.64 6.45 -15.41
C ARG A 605 -34.42 6.69 -13.92
N VAL A 606 -34.85 5.75 -13.08
CA VAL A 606 -34.89 5.96 -11.64
C VAL A 606 -33.70 5.36 -10.89
N CYS A 607 -32.86 4.56 -11.56
CA CYS A 607 -31.67 3.97 -10.96
C CYS A 607 -30.68 5.04 -10.44
N ASN A 608 -30.13 4.77 -9.26
CA ASN A 608 -29.03 5.53 -8.63
C ASN A 608 -27.63 5.12 -9.15
N HIS A 609 -27.58 4.30 -10.21
CA HIS A 609 -26.40 4.04 -11.05
C HIS A 609 -25.10 3.74 -10.28
N PRO A 610 -25.11 2.79 -9.31
CA PRO A 610 -23.92 2.45 -8.54
C PRO A 610 -22.78 1.93 -9.42
N CYS A 611 -23.11 1.36 -10.59
CA CYS A 611 -22.17 0.91 -11.60
C CYS A 611 -21.26 1.99 -12.19
N GLU A 612 -21.69 3.25 -12.17
CA GLU A 612 -20.89 4.37 -12.68
C GLU A 612 -19.84 4.80 -11.64
N SER A 613 -20.16 4.68 -10.34
CA SER A 613 -19.26 5.08 -9.24
C SER A 613 -17.97 4.25 -9.13
N LYS A 614 -18.00 2.99 -9.59
CA LYS A 614 -16.84 2.07 -9.63
C LYS A 614 -16.37 1.80 -11.06
N CYS A 615 -16.73 2.65 -12.02
CA CYS A 615 -16.32 2.50 -13.42
C CYS A 615 -14.80 2.74 -13.57
N ARG A 616 -14.07 1.78 -14.17
CA ARG A 616 -12.62 1.94 -14.42
C ARG A 616 -12.29 3.13 -15.32
N ALA A 617 -13.16 3.46 -16.26
CA ALA A 617 -12.98 4.65 -17.12
C ALA A 617 -12.90 5.96 -16.29
N GLY A 618 -13.56 5.99 -15.12
CA GLY A 618 -13.51 7.12 -14.21
C GLY A 618 -12.16 7.34 -13.49
N GLN A 619 -11.23 6.38 -13.55
CA GLN A 619 -9.91 6.53 -12.92
C GLN A 619 -8.96 7.41 -13.74
N GLY A 620 -9.19 7.55 -15.05
CA GLY A 620 -8.39 8.39 -15.96
C GLY A 620 -9.22 9.36 -16.80
N GLY A 621 -10.52 9.49 -16.53
CA GLY A 621 -11.49 10.28 -17.29
C GLY A 621 -12.85 10.30 -16.62
N GLU A 622 -13.92 10.43 -17.38
CA GLU A 622 -15.28 10.35 -16.86
C GLU A 622 -15.78 8.90 -16.83
N PRO A 623 -16.58 8.50 -15.81
CA PRO A 623 -17.30 7.24 -15.83
C PRO A 623 -18.17 7.12 -17.09
N ILE A 624 -18.30 5.89 -17.60
CA ILE A 624 -19.28 5.62 -18.66
C ILE A 624 -20.68 5.94 -18.11
N ALA A 625 -21.50 6.67 -18.88
CA ALA A 625 -22.88 6.98 -18.52
C ALA A 625 -23.81 5.76 -18.73
N ILE A 626 -23.55 4.69 -17.98
CA ILE A 626 -24.19 3.37 -18.09
C ILE A 626 -25.73 3.46 -18.02
N ARG A 627 -26.29 4.26 -17.11
CA ARG A 627 -27.73 4.46 -17.01
C ARG A 627 -28.31 5.12 -18.26
N ASN A 628 -27.61 6.10 -18.83
CA ASN A 628 -28.05 6.78 -20.04
C ASN A 628 -27.99 5.85 -21.26
N LEU A 629 -26.97 5.00 -21.36
CA LEU A 629 -26.89 3.95 -22.39
C LEU A 629 -28.02 2.93 -22.25
N LYS A 630 -28.33 2.51 -21.02
CA LYS A 630 -29.50 1.65 -20.76
C LYS A 630 -30.79 2.34 -21.20
N ARG A 631 -30.96 3.63 -20.91
CA ARG A 631 -32.12 4.43 -21.32
C ARG A 631 -32.24 4.51 -22.83
N PHE A 632 -31.14 4.80 -23.51
CA PHE A 632 -31.05 4.82 -24.96
C PHE A 632 -31.54 3.49 -25.57
N ALA A 633 -31.02 2.35 -25.09
CA ALA A 633 -31.42 1.04 -25.61
C ALA A 633 -32.90 0.73 -25.33
N THR A 634 -33.43 1.06 -24.14
CA THR A 634 -34.86 0.86 -23.84
C THR A 634 -35.75 1.76 -24.69
N ASP A 635 -35.38 3.01 -24.91
CA ASP A 635 -36.15 3.97 -25.70
C ASP A 635 -36.11 3.63 -27.20
N TYR A 636 -34.96 3.14 -27.68
CA TYR A 636 -34.81 2.58 -29.02
C TYR A 636 -35.74 1.38 -29.23
N GLY A 637 -35.77 0.45 -28.26
CA GLY A 637 -36.66 -0.70 -28.29
C GLY A 637 -38.13 -0.31 -28.41
N LEU A 638 -38.58 0.65 -27.59
CA LEU A 638 -39.94 1.18 -27.66
C LEU A 638 -40.23 1.83 -29.02
N LYS A 639 -39.33 2.68 -29.53
CA LYS A 639 -39.51 3.38 -30.82
C LYS A 639 -39.54 2.43 -32.02
N LYS A 640 -38.79 1.33 -31.97
CA LYS A 640 -38.70 0.32 -33.04
C LYS A 640 -39.61 -0.89 -32.83
N ASN A 641 -40.49 -0.86 -31.82
CA ASN A 641 -41.38 -1.97 -31.46
C ASN A 641 -40.66 -3.30 -31.18
N LEU A 642 -39.44 -3.25 -30.61
CA LEU A 642 -38.64 -4.42 -30.28
C LEU A 642 -38.91 -4.87 -28.84
N MET A 643 -39.06 -6.18 -28.64
CA MET A 643 -39.20 -6.80 -27.31
C MET A 643 -40.31 -6.16 -26.44
N LEU A 644 -41.42 -5.77 -27.07
CA LEU A 644 -42.61 -5.24 -26.39
C LEU A 644 -43.45 -6.32 -25.71
N ARG A 645 -43.27 -7.58 -26.13
CA ARG A 645 -43.93 -8.75 -25.57
C ARG A 645 -42.90 -9.86 -25.34
N VAL A 646 -43.17 -10.72 -24.37
CA VAL A 646 -42.40 -11.96 -24.16
C VAL A 646 -43.24 -13.15 -24.62
N LYS A 647 -42.58 -14.23 -25.05
CA LYS A 647 -43.28 -15.48 -25.36
C LYS A 647 -43.96 -15.97 -24.08
N LYS A 648 -45.26 -16.21 -24.17
CA LYS A 648 -46.04 -16.80 -23.08
C LYS A 648 -45.58 -18.26 -22.91
N THR A 649 -45.13 -18.61 -21.71
CA THR A 649 -44.92 -20.00 -21.35
C THR A 649 -46.29 -20.63 -21.09
N ASP A 650 -46.55 -21.83 -21.60
CA ASP A 650 -47.78 -22.54 -21.27
C ASP A 650 -47.86 -22.73 -19.75
N LYS A 651 -49.07 -22.58 -19.20
CA LYS A 651 -49.36 -22.77 -17.76
C LYS A 651 -49.30 -24.27 -17.38
N SER A 652 -48.23 -24.95 -17.78
CA SER A 652 -48.05 -26.40 -17.70
C SER A 652 -48.15 -26.95 -16.27
N LYS A 653 -47.90 -26.10 -15.26
CA LYS A 653 -48.05 -26.47 -13.86
C LYS A 653 -49.47 -26.32 -13.33
N GLY A 654 -50.32 -25.49 -13.95
CA GLY A 654 -51.70 -25.22 -13.51
C GLY A 654 -51.85 -24.53 -12.14
N ILE A 655 -50.78 -24.33 -11.39
CA ILE A 655 -50.80 -23.80 -10.02
C ILE A 655 -50.97 -22.27 -10.04
N LYS A 656 -52.01 -21.79 -9.33
CA LYS A 656 -52.28 -20.37 -9.11
C LYS A 656 -51.44 -19.82 -7.95
N VAL A 657 -50.84 -18.65 -8.14
CA VAL A 657 -50.08 -17.93 -7.11
C VAL A 657 -50.61 -16.52 -6.96
N ALA A 658 -50.97 -16.12 -5.75
CA ALA A 658 -51.43 -14.75 -5.48
C ALA A 658 -50.24 -13.87 -5.09
N ILE A 659 -50.20 -12.64 -5.59
CA ILE A 659 -49.17 -11.66 -5.30
C ILE A 659 -49.84 -10.39 -4.80
N ILE A 660 -49.51 -9.94 -3.60
CA ILE A 660 -50.14 -8.77 -2.99
C ILE A 660 -49.23 -7.55 -3.19
N GLY A 661 -49.71 -6.58 -3.98
CA GLY A 661 -49.00 -5.35 -4.34
C GLY A 661 -48.35 -5.40 -5.73
N SER A 662 -48.58 -4.35 -6.53
CA SER A 662 -48.03 -4.22 -7.89
C SER A 662 -46.79 -3.33 -7.99
N GLY A 663 -46.04 -3.18 -6.89
CA GLY A 663 -44.73 -2.52 -6.90
C GLY A 663 -43.66 -3.32 -7.65
N PRO A 664 -42.40 -2.82 -7.70
CA PRO A 664 -41.30 -3.48 -8.43
C PRO A 664 -41.13 -4.97 -8.08
N ALA A 665 -41.21 -5.31 -6.78
CA ALA A 665 -41.07 -6.68 -6.31
C ALA A 665 -42.23 -7.58 -6.78
N GLY A 666 -43.48 -7.11 -6.66
CA GLY A 666 -44.65 -7.88 -7.08
C GLY A 666 -44.72 -8.09 -8.60
N LEU A 667 -44.44 -7.04 -9.38
CA LEU A 667 -44.36 -7.11 -10.84
C LEU A 667 -43.28 -8.09 -11.31
N THR A 668 -42.10 -8.05 -10.69
CA THR A 668 -40.98 -8.93 -11.03
C THR A 668 -41.25 -10.38 -10.61
N CYS A 669 -41.82 -10.59 -9.43
CA CYS A 669 -42.25 -11.92 -8.95
C CYS A 669 -43.27 -12.54 -9.93
N GLY A 670 -44.29 -11.76 -10.32
CA GLY A 670 -45.31 -12.20 -11.27
C GLY A 670 -44.69 -12.61 -12.60
N PHE A 671 -43.78 -11.78 -13.14
CA PHE A 671 -43.09 -12.09 -14.39
C PHE A 671 -42.36 -13.43 -14.33
N TYR A 672 -41.50 -13.66 -13.33
CA TYR A 672 -40.72 -14.90 -13.24
C TYR A 672 -41.59 -16.12 -12.97
N LEU A 673 -42.61 -16.01 -12.12
CA LEU A 673 -43.56 -17.10 -11.89
C LEU A 673 -44.30 -17.49 -13.17
N ALA A 674 -44.73 -16.51 -13.97
CA ALA A 674 -45.35 -16.78 -15.26
C ALA A 674 -44.36 -17.47 -16.22
N GLN A 675 -43.11 -17.02 -16.28
CA GLN A 675 -42.06 -17.65 -17.10
C GLN A 675 -41.74 -19.09 -16.65
N MET A 676 -41.88 -19.38 -15.35
CA MET A 676 -41.73 -20.73 -14.78
C MET A 676 -42.97 -21.63 -14.95
N GLY A 677 -44.01 -21.18 -15.68
CA GLY A 677 -45.22 -21.95 -16.01
C GLY A 677 -46.34 -21.90 -14.96
N TYR A 678 -46.25 -21.01 -13.96
CA TYR A 678 -47.32 -20.79 -12.97
C TYR A 678 -48.37 -19.81 -13.50
N ALA A 679 -49.51 -19.72 -12.79
CA ALA A 679 -50.58 -18.77 -13.06
C ALA A 679 -50.63 -17.65 -11.99
N PRO A 680 -49.74 -16.64 -12.05
CA PRO A 680 -49.70 -15.58 -11.05
C PRO A 680 -50.83 -14.55 -11.27
N THR A 681 -51.46 -14.13 -10.18
CA THR A 681 -52.38 -12.99 -10.13
C THR A 681 -51.87 -11.96 -9.13
N ILE A 682 -51.63 -10.73 -9.59
CA ILE A 682 -51.26 -9.59 -8.76
C ILE A 682 -52.54 -8.86 -8.32
N PHE A 683 -52.69 -8.62 -7.03
CA PHE A 683 -53.74 -7.82 -6.43
C PHE A 683 -53.16 -6.48 -5.98
N GLU A 684 -53.63 -5.40 -6.59
CA GLU A 684 -53.24 -4.03 -6.30
C GLU A 684 -54.38 -3.29 -5.60
N LYS A 685 -54.05 -2.65 -4.48
CA LYS A 685 -55.00 -1.91 -3.65
C LYS A 685 -55.57 -0.71 -4.39
N GLU A 686 -54.74 -0.01 -5.15
CA GLU A 686 -55.11 1.24 -5.80
C GLU A 686 -55.70 1.00 -7.21
N SER A 687 -56.21 2.07 -7.83
CA SER A 687 -56.86 2.01 -9.14
C SER A 687 -55.90 1.77 -10.31
N VAL A 688 -54.60 1.92 -10.09
CA VAL A 688 -53.54 1.79 -11.11
C VAL A 688 -52.46 0.82 -10.66
N ALA A 689 -51.91 0.06 -11.62
CA ALA A 689 -50.79 -0.85 -11.38
C ALA A 689 -49.45 -0.09 -11.35
N GLY A 690 -48.46 -0.63 -10.63
CA GLY A 690 -47.12 -0.06 -10.48
C GLY A 690 -46.76 0.33 -9.04
N GLY A 691 -47.72 0.29 -8.11
CA GLY A 691 -47.53 0.66 -6.71
C GLY A 691 -46.81 2.02 -6.58
N MET A 692 -45.73 2.07 -5.79
CA MET A 692 -44.97 3.32 -5.61
C MET A 692 -44.26 3.84 -6.86
N LEU A 693 -44.07 3.03 -7.91
CA LEU A 693 -43.60 3.56 -9.21
C LEU A 693 -44.65 4.47 -9.86
N ALA A 694 -45.93 4.10 -9.72
CA ALA A 694 -47.05 4.89 -10.23
C ALA A 694 -47.41 6.06 -9.29
N LEU A 695 -47.25 5.87 -7.98
CA LEU A 695 -47.82 6.79 -6.98
C LEU A 695 -46.80 7.69 -6.30
N GLY A 696 -45.54 7.26 -6.21
CA GLY A 696 -44.49 7.95 -5.45
C GLY A 696 -43.43 8.64 -6.31
N ILE A 697 -43.48 8.48 -7.63
CA ILE A 697 -42.51 9.10 -8.55
C ILE A 697 -43.26 10.05 -9.49
N PRO A 698 -42.91 11.35 -9.51
CA PRO A 698 -43.52 12.33 -10.41
C PRO A 698 -43.37 11.98 -11.90
N GLU A 699 -44.34 12.37 -12.71
CA GLU A 699 -44.39 12.01 -14.14
C GLU A 699 -43.21 12.56 -14.96
N TYR A 700 -42.67 13.74 -14.60
CA TYR A 700 -41.49 14.28 -15.28
C TYR A 700 -40.22 13.43 -15.05
N ARG A 701 -40.16 12.67 -13.95
CA ARG A 701 -39.05 11.76 -13.63
C ARG A 701 -39.29 10.35 -14.15
N LEU A 702 -40.53 9.86 -14.07
CA LEU A 702 -40.96 8.57 -14.62
C LEU A 702 -42.29 8.73 -15.40
N PRO A 703 -42.22 8.91 -16.73
CA PRO A 703 -43.43 9.08 -17.53
C PRO A 703 -44.35 7.86 -17.47
N ARG A 704 -45.66 8.06 -17.31
CA ARG A 704 -46.63 6.96 -17.13
C ARG A 704 -46.65 6.00 -18.31
N LYS A 705 -46.46 6.51 -19.53
CA LYS A 705 -46.31 5.69 -20.75
C LYS A 705 -45.16 4.69 -20.68
N ILE A 706 -44.05 5.04 -20.02
CA ILE A 706 -42.88 4.17 -19.88
C ILE A 706 -43.15 3.07 -18.84
N LEU A 707 -43.74 3.43 -17.70
CA LEU A 707 -44.15 2.47 -16.69
C LEU A 707 -45.16 1.46 -17.26
N ASN A 708 -46.18 1.95 -17.98
CA ASN A 708 -47.19 1.10 -18.60
C ASN A 708 -46.61 0.17 -19.68
N ALA A 709 -45.57 0.58 -20.40
CA ALA A 709 -44.90 -0.29 -21.36
C ALA A 709 -44.26 -1.51 -20.68
N ASP A 710 -43.58 -1.32 -19.55
CA ASP A 710 -43.00 -2.43 -18.76
C ASP A 710 -44.11 -3.29 -18.12
N ILE A 711 -45.19 -2.69 -17.60
CA ILE A 711 -46.34 -3.46 -17.05
C ILE A 711 -47.02 -4.30 -18.14
N ASN A 712 -47.20 -3.76 -19.35
CA ASN A 712 -47.79 -4.48 -20.48
C ASN A 712 -46.87 -5.62 -20.96
N TYR A 713 -45.56 -5.40 -20.96
CA TYR A 713 -44.58 -6.45 -21.21
C TYR A 713 -44.73 -7.60 -20.21
N ILE A 714 -44.90 -7.29 -18.91
CA ILE A 714 -45.13 -8.30 -17.87
C ILE A 714 -46.47 -9.02 -18.05
N LYS A 715 -47.56 -8.30 -18.34
CA LYS A 715 -48.87 -8.91 -18.64
C LYS A 715 -48.79 -9.88 -19.81
N SER A 716 -48.01 -9.56 -20.84
CA SER A 716 -47.83 -10.44 -22.01
C SER A 716 -47.18 -11.79 -21.65
N ALA A 717 -46.48 -11.89 -20.53
CA ALA A 717 -45.93 -13.13 -19.99
C ALA A 717 -47.01 -14.10 -19.45
N GLY A 718 -48.24 -13.62 -19.25
CA GLY A 718 -49.33 -14.39 -18.65
C GLY A 718 -49.65 -14.01 -17.19
N VAL A 719 -49.24 -12.82 -16.75
CA VAL A 719 -49.54 -12.27 -15.42
C VAL A 719 -50.88 -11.53 -15.45
N ASP A 720 -51.80 -11.94 -14.58
CA ASP A 720 -53.07 -11.24 -14.39
C ASP A 720 -52.91 -10.17 -13.30
N ILE A 721 -53.44 -8.97 -13.50
CA ILE A 721 -53.36 -7.88 -12.50
C ILE A 721 -54.78 -7.35 -12.23
N LYS A 722 -55.22 -7.43 -10.98
CA LYS A 722 -56.49 -6.92 -10.47
C LYS A 722 -56.23 -5.68 -9.61
N THR A 723 -56.75 -4.53 -10.03
CA THR A 723 -56.69 -3.27 -9.26
C THR A 723 -57.89 -3.14 -8.32
N ASN A 724 -57.89 -2.14 -7.44
CA ASN A 724 -58.94 -1.93 -6.43
C ASN A 724 -59.22 -3.18 -5.59
N SER A 725 -58.15 -3.90 -5.23
CA SER A 725 -58.21 -5.17 -4.50
C SER A 725 -57.23 -5.11 -3.32
N ALA A 726 -57.73 -4.71 -2.16
CA ALA A 726 -56.96 -4.54 -0.94
C ALA A 726 -57.10 -5.74 0.01
N LEU A 727 -55.98 -6.41 0.28
CA LEU A 727 -55.93 -7.46 1.29
C LEU A 727 -56.34 -6.92 2.67
N GLY A 728 -57.23 -7.63 3.36
CA GLY A 728 -57.78 -7.27 4.67
C GLY A 728 -58.95 -6.28 4.60
N LYS A 729 -59.35 -5.82 3.41
CA LYS A 729 -60.56 -5.02 3.20
C LYS A 729 -61.51 -5.67 2.20
N ASP A 730 -61.00 -6.02 1.02
CA ASP A 730 -61.80 -6.54 -0.10
C ASP A 730 -61.71 -8.07 -0.22
N PHE A 731 -60.66 -8.68 0.36
CA PHE A 731 -60.50 -10.13 0.48
C PHE A 731 -59.54 -10.51 1.61
N THR A 732 -59.54 -11.78 2.02
CA THR A 732 -58.65 -12.34 3.05
C THR A 732 -57.64 -13.35 2.49
N ILE A 733 -56.62 -13.71 3.28
CA ILE A 733 -55.65 -14.76 2.92
C ILE A 733 -56.35 -16.11 2.76
N ASP A 734 -57.27 -16.45 3.67
CA ASP A 734 -57.98 -17.72 3.65
C ASP A 734 -58.87 -17.84 2.42
N GLU A 735 -59.57 -16.77 2.04
CA GLU A 735 -60.35 -16.72 0.79
C GLU A 735 -59.49 -16.99 -0.46
N LEU A 736 -58.25 -16.50 -0.52
CA LEU A 736 -57.36 -16.81 -1.64
C LEU A 736 -57.02 -18.30 -1.69
N PHE A 737 -56.76 -18.94 -0.56
CA PHE A 737 -56.55 -20.40 -0.53
C PHE A 737 -57.80 -21.17 -0.96
N THR A 738 -58.99 -20.74 -0.51
CA THR A 738 -60.28 -21.32 -0.95
C THR A 738 -60.54 -21.13 -2.44
N GLN A 739 -60.10 -20.00 -3.02
CA GLN A 739 -60.17 -19.73 -4.48
C GLN A 739 -59.14 -20.54 -5.30
N GLY A 740 -58.36 -21.40 -4.64
CA GLY A 740 -57.44 -22.34 -5.27
C GLY A 740 -56.02 -21.80 -5.51
N TYR A 741 -55.67 -20.65 -4.93
CA TYR A 741 -54.27 -20.20 -4.89
C TYR A 741 -53.48 -21.11 -3.94
N LYS A 742 -52.29 -21.56 -4.36
CA LYS A 742 -51.45 -22.49 -3.58
C LYS A 742 -50.31 -21.82 -2.84
N ALA A 743 -49.98 -20.59 -3.22
CA ALA A 743 -48.97 -19.78 -2.57
C ALA A 743 -49.36 -18.30 -2.67
N ILE A 744 -48.90 -17.53 -1.69
CA ILE A 744 -49.14 -16.09 -1.60
C ILE A 744 -47.79 -15.40 -1.38
N PHE A 745 -47.47 -14.42 -2.22
CA PHE A 745 -46.29 -13.56 -2.04
C PHE A 745 -46.74 -12.15 -1.66
N ILE A 746 -46.30 -11.64 -0.52
CA ILE A 746 -46.68 -10.32 -0.03
C ILE A 746 -45.57 -9.32 -0.38
N ALA A 747 -45.83 -8.44 -1.34
CA ALA A 747 -44.91 -7.42 -1.83
C ALA A 747 -45.29 -6.02 -1.29
N SER A 748 -45.38 -5.87 0.03
CA SER A 748 -45.89 -4.65 0.68
C SER A 748 -45.01 -3.41 0.45
N GLY A 749 -43.69 -3.57 0.28
CA GLY A 749 -42.74 -2.50 -0.05
C GLY A 749 -42.70 -1.34 0.95
N ALA A 750 -41.87 -0.33 0.67
CA ALA A 750 -41.79 0.90 1.46
C ALA A 750 -42.72 1.96 0.86
N TYR A 751 -43.95 2.05 1.37
CA TYR A 751 -44.98 2.99 0.89
C TYR A 751 -45.31 4.11 1.90
N LYS A 752 -44.82 4.00 3.14
CA LYS A 752 -45.00 5.00 4.20
C LYS A 752 -43.90 6.04 4.15
N SER A 753 -44.22 7.28 4.52
CA SER A 753 -43.21 8.31 4.78
C SER A 753 -42.37 7.94 6.00
N LEU A 754 -41.10 8.38 6.01
CA LEU A 754 -40.29 8.41 7.21
C LEU A 754 -40.69 9.64 8.04
N ASN A 755 -40.86 9.45 9.35
CA ASN A 755 -41.04 10.55 10.29
C ASN A 755 -39.67 11.23 10.49
N MET A 756 -39.67 12.55 10.57
CA MET A 756 -38.46 13.36 10.78
C MET A 756 -38.13 13.48 12.26
N GLY A 757 -39.06 13.16 13.16
CA GLY A 757 -38.86 13.25 14.61
C GLY A 757 -38.76 14.70 15.11
N ILE A 758 -39.38 15.64 14.39
CA ILE A 758 -39.37 17.06 14.73
C ILE A 758 -40.69 17.47 15.41
N PRO A 759 -40.68 18.44 16.34
CA PRO A 759 -41.90 18.93 16.95
C PRO A 759 -42.92 19.37 15.89
N ASN A 760 -44.20 19.04 16.13
CA ASN A 760 -45.33 19.38 15.28
C ASN A 760 -45.35 18.75 13.88
N GLU A 761 -44.62 17.65 13.62
CA GLU A 761 -44.69 16.97 12.31
C GLU A 761 -46.05 16.30 12.02
N ASP A 762 -46.88 16.08 13.05
CA ASP A 762 -48.20 15.46 12.97
C ASP A 762 -49.37 16.46 13.03
N ILE A 763 -49.12 17.78 13.01
CA ILE A 763 -50.21 18.77 13.08
C ILE A 763 -50.99 18.87 11.76
N GLU A 764 -52.23 19.34 11.87
CA GLU A 764 -53.07 19.64 10.72
C GLU A 764 -52.41 20.67 9.78
N GLY A 765 -52.39 20.37 8.48
CA GLY A 765 -51.70 21.17 7.46
C GLY A 765 -50.29 20.69 7.09
N VAL A 766 -49.67 19.81 7.88
CA VAL A 766 -48.40 19.16 7.52
C VAL A 766 -48.69 17.86 6.77
N ILE A 767 -48.39 17.83 5.46
CA ILE A 767 -48.68 16.67 4.61
C ILE A 767 -47.38 15.92 4.31
N PRO A 768 -47.26 14.64 4.71
CA PRO A 768 -46.10 13.84 4.36
C PRO A 768 -45.95 13.70 2.84
N GLY A 769 -44.73 13.88 2.31
CA GLY A 769 -44.49 13.92 0.86
C GLY A 769 -45.01 12.70 0.09
N MET A 770 -44.94 11.49 0.66
CA MET A 770 -45.49 10.30 0.02
C MET A 770 -47.02 10.32 -0.09
N LYS A 771 -47.71 10.90 0.90
CA LYS A 771 -49.17 11.08 0.89
C LYS A 771 -49.56 12.08 -0.19
N LEU A 772 -48.90 13.23 -0.23
CA LEU A 772 -49.09 14.28 -1.24
C LEU A 772 -48.91 13.71 -2.66
N LEU A 773 -47.77 13.06 -2.92
CA LEU A 773 -47.46 12.49 -4.24
C LEU A 773 -48.47 11.43 -4.64
N LYS A 774 -48.89 10.56 -3.71
CA LYS A 774 -49.89 9.53 -3.99
C LYS A 774 -51.23 10.15 -4.38
N GLU A 775 -51.71 11.13 -3.63
CA GLU A 775 -53.01 11.77 -3.88
C GLU A 775 -53.02 12.50 -5.23
N ILE A 776 -51.98 13.28 -5.54
CA ILE A 776 -51.82 13.95 -6.83
C ILE A 776 -51.81 12.94 -7.98
N ASN A 777 -51.04 11.85 -7.85
CA ASN A 777 -50.94 10.84 -8.91
C ASN A 777 -52.21 10.01 -9.10
N LEU A 778 -53.11 9.98 -8.11
CA LEU A 778 -54.45 9.40 -8.25
C LEU A 778 -55.47 10.40 -8.82
N GLY A 779 -55.03 11.61 -9.21
CA GLY A 779 -55.88 12.66 -9.75
C GLY A 779 -56.70 13.39 -8.69
N LYS A 780 -56.30 13.32 -7.40
CA LYS A 780 -56.93 14.09 -6.33
C LYS A 780 -56.31 15.48 -6.23
N THR A 781 -57.15 16.47 -6.00
CA THR A 781 -56.69 17.82 -5.63
C THR A 781 -56.24 17.79 -4.18
N VAL A 782 -55.01 18.22 -3.92
CA VAL A 782 -54.49 18.41 -2.56
C VAL A 782 -54.33 19.91 -2.33
N GLU A 783 -54.97 20.42 -1.30
CA GLU A 783 -54.82 21.83 -0.92
C GLU A 783 -53.40 22.06 -0.40
N ILE A 784 -52.63 22.81 -1.17
CA ILE A 784 -51.29 23.27 -0.81
C ILE A 784 -51.36 24.77 -0.54
N GLY A 785 -50.80 25.21 0.60
CA GLY A 785 -50.78 26.62 0.96
C GLY A 785 -49.98 27.48 -0.03
N LYS A 786 -50.10 28.82 0.10
CA LYS A 786 -49.39 29.77 -0.78
C LYS A 786 -47.85 29.73 -0.66
N LYS A 787 -47.32 29.06 0.36
CA LYS A 787 -45.89 28.80 0.58
C LYS A 787 -45.75 27.29 0.79
N VAL A 788 -45.18 26.60 -0.19
CA VAL A 788 -44.91 25.15 -0.20
C VAL A 788 -43.49 24.90 0.24
#